data_AF-A0A1M5DAM0-F1
#
_entry.id   AF-A0A1M5DAM0-F1
#
_cell.length_a   1.000
_cell.length_b   1.000
_cell.length_c   1.000
_cell.angle_alpha   90.00
_cell.angle_beta   90.00
_cell.angle_gamma   90.00
#
_symmetry.space_group_name_H-M   'P 1'
#
loop_
_entity.id
_entity.type
_entity.pdbx_description
1 polymer ?
#
loop_
_entity_poly.entity_id
_entity_poly.type
_entity_poly.pdbx_seq_one_letter_code
_entity_poly.pdbx_strand_id
1 'polypeptide(L)'
;MAGSFVNFVKNVERLGQKKRGRRPVFNAHQFYPSAIEADLERTTREEFLRALEENIQLALRGFTDDIDDLTKATAELPPEFVKKVSTLADAVGVKNGWNFSEYAKMTVGQPYFPPPAKDEIFEVWKKNFQQLCISAESDAKADISRIATEAKMKGWNKRELEAAIRAKLPAETKHRAELIARTETAKLNSAASISTYKQLGIRYYVWLTTLDGRDRETHTHLNGLICSLDNPNVYYEETPDGLVEKERTASMFHGNPGEDFQCRCSMVAWDPEIDGKYEVKERPEQEKGAEQHTEASTGENLHKVEQSIAEQEKQLQQLKNEQMQLLSRQRLEQAAEKRHARSAEEIADIQKRWDERKSRRRLKEAAEQRHSRRTSQEAAAIRKELQERLDTRQTAHRLLQDANGIKGLPEMDELEKALQKGGKQAYSDMKKLSRKLETSLGTLKGCTYLADPIQAARDFDYSTAITVNESVRKKLEGMGSSLAGKKHDLEFEIDWVEKHKKYASWKVAQDAYKKALAEVERLIDWETELGRVDSIKIFLKNHPKSAVLKKLTSDMDALIAKGDNAAKTEIKELLKKAETRRKEIEYKEGLERLKKIKAGIKSGSSVPFSTNISIDDLRALKGDKLPPTLGHLDTAIEKYKKGHYYGSATKKHAAEIEATMRELFQKHDLGMHIEDDLLEKVFNSHFKNTFETGSSGGYSGPSLNADGSIKQSHLRLSAAHKLFDLGSTEKANQLNISQYEKYGNLLDHDKLREATTHNRATQYGNVAVRFKKDKVTCTWTAGDSLSERYQPSLVTDPKAVSYDDMYESKLPVKGTQTNDMTKFRSDNISSYLELQFHGDVTVDCVESLTFPYDLTEKAKSKYLGFAQKWKSIGTEVFYIKNGKLEKL
;
A
#
# COMPACT_ATOMS: atom_id res chain seq x y z
N MET A 1 4.72 -54.30 -0.96
CA MET A 1 5.44 -53.83 0.25
C MET A 1 4.95 -52.44 0.61
N ALA A 2 4.51 -52.20 1.85
CA ALA A 2 4.00 -50.88 2.26
C ALA A 2 5.11 -49.82 2.26
N GLY A 3 4.80 -48.62 1.74
CA GLY A 3 5.74 -47.49 1.65
C GLY A 3 6.18 -46.95 3.02
N SER A 4 7.28 -46.20 3.05
CA SER A 4 7.87 -45.67 4.30
C SER A 4 6.91 -44.80 5.11
N PHE A 5 6.02 -44.05 4.42
CA PHE A 5 4.99 -43.23 5.06
C PHE A 5 3.85 -44.08 5.66
N VAL A 6 3.36 -45.10 4.94
CA VAL A 6 2.32 -46.02 5.45
C VAL A 6 2.81 -46.76 6.70
N ASN A 7 4.07 -47.19 6.71
CA ASN A 7 4.69 -47.81 7.89
C ASN A 7 4.79 -46.83 9.08
N PHE A 8 5.07 -45.55 8.81
CA PHE A 8 5.03 -44.51 9.85
C PHE A 8 3.62 -44.37 10.43
N VAL A 9 2.58 -44.32 9.59
CA VAL A 9 1.18 -44.22 10.06
C VAL A 9 0.80 -45.42 10.92
N LYS A 10 1.11 -46.65 10.49
CA LYS A 10 0.86 -47.89 11.25
C LYS A 10 1.55 -47.85 12.62
N ASN A 11 2.75 -47.30 12.71
CA ASN A 11 3.46 -47.13 13.98
C ASN A 11 2.80 -46.10 14.90
N VAL A 12 2.30 -44.99 14.35
CA VAL A 12 1.57 -43.96 15.13
C VAL A 12 0.26 -44.52 15.68
N GLU A 13 -0.50 -45.25 14.86
CA GLU A 13 -1.74 -45.92 15.27
C GLU A 13 -1.50 -46.95 16.38
N ARG A 14 -0.42 -47.74 16.26
CA ARG A 14 -0.01 -48.73 17.29
C ARG A 14 0.29 -48.08 18.65
N LEU A 15 0.72 -46.82 18.67
CA LEU A 15 0.99 -46.06 19.89
C LEU A 15 -0.27 -45.43 20.52
N GLY A 16 -1.46 -45.78 20.03
CA GLY A 16 -2.74 -45.40 20.63
C GLY A 16 -3.26 -44.02 20.22
N GLN A 17 -2.63 -43.35 19.25
CA GLN A 17 -3.16 -42.12 18.65
C GLN A 17 -4.19 -42.47 17.57
N LYS A 18 -5.47 -42.15 17.80
CA LYS A 18 -6.53 -42.35 16.80
C LYS A 18 -6.42 -41.31 15.68
N LYS A 19 -6.58 -41.75 14.43
CA LYS A 19 -6.81 -40.87 13.26
C LYS A 19 -7.90 -39.83 13.60
N ARG A 20 -7.72 -38.57 13.18
CA ARG A 20 -8.74 -37.52 13.39
C ARG A 20 -10.02 -37.93 12.64
N GLY A 21 -11.15 -37.98 13.34
CA GLY A 21 -12.41 -38.50 12.79
C GLY A 21 -13.02 -37.69 11.63
N ARG A 22 -12.64 -36.43 11.43
CA ARG A 22 -13.08 -35.61 10.28
C ARG A 22 -11.88 -35.21 9.43
N ARG A 23 -11.96 -35.50 8.12
CA ARG A 23 -10.95 -35.13 7.12
C ARG A 23 -10.67 -33.62 7.14
N PRO A 24 -9.39 -33.19 7.18
CA PRO A 24 -9.03 -31.81 6.95
C PRO A 24 -9.45 -31.37 5.53
N VAL A 25 -9.92 -30.12 5.41
CA VAL A 25 -10.14 -29.51 4.09
C VAL A 25 -8.84 -28.83 3.68
N PHE A 26 -8.23 -29.33 2.60
CA PHE A 26 -7.03 -28.75 2.02
C PHE A 26 -7.39 -27.72 0.95
N ASN A 27 -6.57 -26.67 0.82
CA ASN A 27 -6.73 -25.67 -0.23
C ASN A 27 -5.44 -25.53 -1.05
N ALA A 28 -5.53 -25.20 -2.33
CA ALA A 28 -4.35 -25.12 -3.19
C ALA A 28 -3.34 -24.05 -2.71
N HIS A 29 -3.82 -22.95 -2.14
CA HIS A 29 -2.98 -21.85 -1.63
C HIS A 29 -2.00 -22.28 -0.52
N GLN A 30 -2.37 -23.26 0.31
CA GLN A 30 -1.50 -23.84 1.34
C GLN A 30 -0.29 -24.53 0.71
N PHE A 31 -0.53 -25.30 -0.34
CA PHE A 31 0.46 -26.18 -0.96
C PHE A 31 1.24 -25.51 -2.10
N TYR A 32 0.75 -24.38 -2.61
CA TYR A 32 1.40 -23.63 -3.67
C TYR A 32 2.47 -22.65 -3.12
N PRO A 33 3.66 -22.53 -3.74
CA PRO A 33 4.76 -21.68 -3.27
C PRO A 33 4.61 -20.19 -3.70
N SER A 34 3.47 -19.55 -3.39
CA SER A 34 3.15 -18.18 -3.85
C SER A 34 4.17 -17.09 -3.46
N ALA A 35 4.73 -17.14 -2.25
CA ALA A 35 5.75 -16.18 -1.83
C ALA A 35 7.06 -16.32 -2.64
N ILE A 36 7.43 -17.56 -2.98
CA ILE A 36 8.63 -17.86 -3.77
C ILE A 36 8.40 -17.50 -5.24
N GLU A 37 7.20 -17.74 -5.77
CA GLU A 37 6.79 -17.23 -7.09
C GLU A 37 6.97 -15.71 -7.16
N ALA A 38 6.41 -14.97 -6.20
CA ALA A 38 6.49 -13.50 -6.20
C ALA A 38 7.93 -12.98 -6.15
N ASP A 39 8.82 -13.67 -5.43
CA ASP A 39 10.24 -13.37 -5.41
C ASP A 39 10.92 -13.69 -6.75
N LEU A 40 10.58 -14.83 -7.37
CA LEU A 40 11.11 -15.21 -8.68
C LEU A 40 10.62 -14.26 -9.79
N GLU A 41 9.34 -13.86 -9.76
CA GLU A 41 8.76 -12.86 -10.67
C GLU A 41 9.51 -11.54 -10.57
N ARG A 42 9.72 -11.04 -9.34
CA ARG A 42 10.45 -9.79 -9.10
C ARG A 42 11.88 -9.86 -9.61
N THR A 43 12.63 -10.90 -9.22
CA THR A 43 14.03 -11.07 -9.63
C THR A 43 14.18 -11.25 -11.15
N THR A 44 13.29 -12.00 -11.79
CA THR A 44 13.31 -12.18 -13.26
C THR A 44 12.96 -10.89 -13.99
N ARG A 45 11.97 -10.14 -13.49
CA ARG A 45 11.58 -8.85 -14.05
C ARG A 45 12.70 -7.82 -13.98
N GLU A 46 13.37 -7.73 -12.83
CA GLU A 46 14.50 -6.81 -12.63
C GLU A 46 15.62 -7.10 -13.63
N GLU A 47 15.98 -8.37 -13.82
CA GLU A 47 17.00 -8.73 -14.80
C GLU A 47 16.59 -8.49 -16.24
N PHE A 48 15.34 -8.83 -16.60
CA PHE A 48 14.85 -8.61 -17.95
C PHE A 48 14.82 -7.11 -18.30
N LEU A 49 14.47 -6.24 -17.34
CA LEU A 49 14.51 -4.79 -17.54
C LEU A 49 15.94 -4.25 -17.64
N ARG A 50 16.88 -4.78 -16.85
CA ARG A 50 18.31 -4.43 -16.97
C ARG A 50 18.84 -4.79 -18.36
N ALA A 51 18.62 -6.03 -18.80
CA ALA A 51 19.05 -6.50 -20.12
C ALA A 51 18.36 -5.71 -21.25
N LEU A 52 17.08 -5.37 -21.11
CA LEU A 52 16.36 -4.53 -22.06
C LEU A 52 17.00 -3.14 -22.19
N GLU A 53 17.34 -2.50 -21.06
CA GLU A 53 17.98 -1.18 -21.08
C GLU A 53 19.36 -1.24 -21.75
N GLU A 54 20.18 -2.25 -21.43
CA GLU A 54 21.47 -2.46 -22.09
C GLU A 54 21.31 -2.61 -23.61
N ASN A 55 20.36 -3.42 -24.05
CA ASN A 55 20.06 -3.62 -25.47
C ASN A 55 19.54 -2.35 -26.15
N ILE A 56 18.75 -1.51 -25.46
CA ILE A 56 18.33 -0.19 -25.97
C ILE A 56 19.54 0.71 -26.18
N GLN A 57 20.46 0.78 -25.22
CA GLN A 57 21.66 1.61 -25.33
C GLN A 57 22.55 1.15 -26.49
N LEU A 58 22.74 -0.17 -26.68
CA LEU A 58 23.45 -0.73 -27.83
C LEU A 58 22.78 -0.35 -29.15
N ALA A 59 21.45 -0.45 -29.23
CA ALA A 59 20.69 -0.06 -30.42
C ALA A 59 20.85 1.43 -30.77
N LEU A 60 20.76 2.31 -29.77
CA LEU A 60 20.89 3.76 -29.96
C LEU A 60 22.32 4.19 -30.34
N ARG A 61 23.34 3.44 -29.89
CA ARG A 61 24.73 3.62 -30.29
C ARG A 61 24.95 3.18 -31.74
N GLY A 62 24.51 1.97 -32.10
CA GLY A 62 24.60 1.43 -33.46
C GLY A 62 23.78 2.20 -34.50
N PHE A 63 22.82 3.02 -34.06
CA PHE A 63 22.02 3.87 -34.94
C PHE A 63 22.82 5.04 -35.57
N THR A 64 23.95 5.47 -35.00
CA THR A 64 24.78 6.57 -35.56
C THR A 64 25.98 6.14 -36.38
N ASP A 65 26.64 5.04 -36.02
CA ASP A 65 28.02 4.80 -36.47
C ASP A 65 28.19 3.53 -37.32
N ASP A 66 27.10 2.88 -37.75
CA ASP A 66 27.06 1.63 -38.55
C ASP A 66 27.94 0.47 -38.00
N ILE A 67 28.31 0.52 -36.72
CA ILE A 67 28.90 -0.59 -35.99
C ILE A 67 27.75 -1.29 -35.25
N ASP A 68 27.34 -2.45 -35.77
CA ASP A 68 26.20 -3.23 -35.27
C ASP A 68 26.54 -3.98 -33.97
N ASP A 69 26.68 -3.22 -32.87
CA ASP A 69 27.00 -3.72 -31.54
C ASP A 69 25.82 -4.51 -30.93
N LEU A 70 24.58 -4.18 -31.32
CA LEU A 70 23.40 -4.92 -30.89
C LEU A 70 23.45 -6.35 -31.42
N THR A 71 23.59 -6.59 -32.74
CA THR A 71 23.56 -7.97 -33.26
C THR A 71 24.67 -8.86 -32.69
N LYS A 72 25.84 -8.29 -32.35
CA LYS A 72 26.98 -9.01 -31.76
C LYS A 72 26.80 -9.37 -30.28
N ALA A 73 25.94 -8.69 -29.53
CA ALA A 73 25.74 -8.98 -28.11
C ALA A 73 25.09 -10.36 -27.88
N THR A 74 25.66 -11.21 -27.04
CA THR A 74 25.06 -12.51 -26.66
C THR A 74 24.12 -12.32 -25.47
N ALA A 75 22.95 -12.96 -25.51
CA ALA A 75 22.05 -13.01 -24.35
C ALA A 75 22.67 -13.94 -23.29
N GLU A 76 23.17 -13.34 -22.21
CA GLU A 76 23.87 -14.05 -21.14
C GLU A 76 23.31 -13.67 -19.77
N LEU A 77 23.07 -14.68 -18.94
CA LEU A 77 22.51 -14.49 -17.61
C LEU A 77 23.62 -14.22 -16.59
N PRO A 78 23.53 -13.16 -15.76
CA PRO A 78 24.52 -12.88 -14.74
C PRO A 78 24.68 -14.02 -13.72
N PRO A 79 25.91 -14.34 -13.26
CA PRO A 79 26.13 -15.39 -12.25
C PRO A 79 25.34 -15.17 -10.96
N GLU A 80 25.19 -13.93 -10.51
CA GLU A 80 24.41 -13.58 -9.31
C GLU A 80 22.92 -13.85 -9.50
N PHE A 81 22.36 -13.58 -10.69
CA PHE A 81 20.98 -13.93 -11.02
C PHE A 81 20.79 -15.45 -11.00
N VAL A 82 21.69 -16.19 -11.65
CA VAL A 82 21.65 -17.66 -11.69
C VAL A 82 21.73 -18.25 -10.27
N LYS A 83 22.59 -17.70 -9.42
CA LYS A 83 22.72 -18.09 -8.01
C LYS A 83 21.42 -17.81 -7.24
N LYS A 84 20.82 -16.64 -7.43
CA LYS A 84 19.56 -16.26 -6.78
C LYS A 84 18.40 -17.18 -7.20
N VAL A 85 18.28 -17.48 -8.49
CA VAL A 85 17.31 -18.44 -9.03
C VAL A 85 17.52 -19.83 -8.42
N SER A 86 18.77 -20.28 -8.28
CA SER A 86 19.10 -21.55 -7.62
C SER A 86 18.59 -21.58 -6.18
N THR A 87 18.84 -20.52 -5.40
CA THR A 87 18.35 -20.43 -4.01
C THR A 87 16.82 -20.44 -3.91
N LEU A 88 16.13 -19.81 -4.87
CA LEU A 88 14.66 -19.82 -4.91
C LEU A 88 14.13 -21.21 -5.27
N ALA A 89 14.79 -21.93 -6.18
CA ALA A 89 14.46 -23.31 -6.51
C ALA A 89 14.61 -24.24 -5.29
N ASP A 90 15.72 -24.12 -4.56
CA ASP A 90 15.95 -24.87 -3.31
C ASP A 90 14.85 -24.58 -2.28
N ALA A 91 14.40 -23.33 -2.18
CA ALA A 91 13.30 -22.95 -1.31
C ALA A 91 11.97 -23.61 -1.70
N VAL A 92 11.70 -23.84 -2.99
CA VAL A 92 10.53 -24.63 -3.44
C VAL A 92 10.65 -26.07 -2.95
N GLY A 93 11.83 -26.67 -3.04
CA GLY A 93 12.10 -28.02 -2.51
C GLY A 93 11.87 -28.12 -1.00
N VAL A 94 12.38 -27.15 -0.24
CA VAL A 94 12.16 -27.05 1.21
C VAL A 94 10.66 -26.92 1.51
N LYS A 95 9.95 -26.01 0.82
CA LYS A 95 8.50 -25.84 1.01
C LYS A 95 7.73 -27.12 0.68
N ASN A 96 8.14 -27.88 -0.34
CA ASN A 96 7.53 -29.16 -0.66
C ASN A 96 7.60 -30.16 0.52
N GLY A 97 8.77 -30.27 1.15
CA GLY A 97 8.96 -31.11 2.34
C GLY A 97 8.10 -30.65 3.52
N TRP A 98 8.02 -29.33 3.76
CA TRP A 98 7.15 -28.76 4.80
C TRP A 98 5.67 -29.01 4.54
N ASN A 99 5.23 -28.84 3.30
CA ASN A 99 3.85 -29.11 2.88
C ASN A 99 3.47 -30.57 3.15
N PHE A 100 4.36 -31.52 2.87
CA PHE A 100 4.12 -32.94 3.18
C PHE A 100 4.07 -33.19 4.69
N SER A 101 4.96 -32.55 5.46
CA SER A 101 4.99 -32.68 6.92
C SER A 101 3.72 -32.12 7.58
N GLU A 102 3.21 -30.98 7.10
CA GLU A 102 1.94 -30.43 7.56
C GLU A 102 0.76 -31.29 7.12
N TYR A 103 0.77 -31.84 5.89
CA TYR A 103 -0.21 -32.86 5.48
C TYR A 103 -0.23 -34.05 6.45
N ALA A 104 0.93 -34.65 6.74
CA ALA A 104 1.04 -35.78 7.66
C ALA A 104 0.53 -35.43 9.06
N LYS A 105 0.89 -34.26 9.58
CA LYS A 105 0.41 -33.76 10.88
C LYS A 105 -1.10 -33.53 10.90
N MET A 106 -1.68 -33.02 9.82
CA MET A 106 -3.13 -32.78 9.73
C MET A 106 -3.94 -34.07 9.61
N THR A 107 -3.42 -35.06 8.88
CA THR A 107 -4.09 -36.34 8.62
C THR A 107 -3.86 -37.37 9.73
N VAL A 108 -2.62 -37.49 10.22
CA VAL A 108 -2.16 -38.54 11.15
C VAL A 108 -1.92 -38.01 12.56
N GLY A 109 -1.88 -36.69 12.76
CA GLY A 109 -1.64 -36.06 14.07
C GLY A 109 -0.16 -35.90 14.44
N GLN A 110 0.75 -36.45 13.64
CA GLN A 110 2.20 -36.33 13.81
C GLN A 110 2.87 -35.88 12.51
N PRO A 111 3.82 -34.94 12.57
CA PRO A 111 4.57 -34.52 11.39
C PRO A 111 5.46 -35.66 10.89
N TYR A 112 5.54 -35.80 9.57
CA TYR A 112 6.48 -36.70 8.91
C TYR A 112 7.32 -35.90 7.92
N PHE A 113 8.63 -35.91 8.12
CA PHE A 113 9.56 -35.23 7.24
C PHE A 113 10.01 -36.20 6.14
N PRO A 114 9.61 -35.98 4.88
CA PRO A 114 9.96 -36.88 3.81
C PRO A 114 11.43 -36.71 3.40
N PRO A 115 12.01 -37.69 2.68
CA PRO A 115 13.29 -37.46 2.00
C PRO A 115 13.13 -36.29 1.00
N PRO A 116 14.19 -35.49 0.79
CA PRO A 116 14.13 -34.41 -0.18
C PRO A 116 13.86 -34.95 -1.59
N ALA A 117 13.26 -34.11 -2.43
CA ALA A 117 13.15 -34.40 -3.85
C ALA A 117 14.55 -34.57 -4.46
N LYS A 118 14.67 -35.42 -5.48
CA LYS A 118 15.96 -35.71 -6.14
C LYS A 118 16.57 -34.44 -6.76
N ASP A 119 17.86 -34.23 -6.52
CA ASP A 119 18.64 -33.07 -7.03
C ASP A 119 18.55 -32.91 -8.55
N GLU A 120 18.46 -34.02 -9.30
CA GLU A 120 18.30 -34.04 -10.76
C GLU A 120 17.12 -33.17 -11.25
N ILE A 121 16.04 -33.07 -10.48
CA ILE A 121 14.86 -32.27 -10.82
C ILE A 121 15.19 -30.79 -10.83
N PHE A 122 15.95 -30.34 -9.83
CA PHE A 122 16.34 -28.94 -9.69
C PHE A 122 17.34 -28.54 -10.77
N GLU A 123 18.29 -29.43 -11.12
CA GLU A 123 19.26 -29.18 -12.18
C GLU A 123 18.60 -29.11 -13.57
N VAL A 124 17.68 -30.03 -13.88
CA VAL A 124 16.92 -30.01 -15.14
C VAL A 124 16.05 -28.75 -15.21
N TRP A 125 15.35 -28.42 -14.13
CA TRP A 125 14.53 -27.23 -14.06
C TRP A 125 15.34 -25.95 -14.26
N LYS A 126 16.48 -25.83 -13.58
CA LYS A 126 17.37 -24.68 -13.65
C LYS A 126 17.88 -24.46 -15.07
N LYS A 127 18.25 -25.53 -15.77
CA LYS A 127 18.66 -25.47 -17.18
C LYS A 127 17.53 -24.96 -18.07
N ASN A 128 16.32 -25.50 -17.92
CA ASN A 128 15.15 -25.10 -18.71
C ASN A 128 14.77 -23.63 -18.44
N PHE A 129 14.76 -23.21 -17.17
CA PHE A 129 14.46 -21.84 -16.78
C PHE A 129 15.46 -20.85 -17.40
N GLN A 130 16.76 -21.15 -17.33
CA GLN A 130 17.79 -20.31 -17.95
C GLN A 130 17.61 -20.19 -19.46
N GLN A 131 17.31 -21.30 -20.15
CA GLN A 131 17.04 -21.29 -21.59
C GLN A 131 15.84 -20.42 -21.95
N LEU A 132 14.76 -20.48 -21.16
CA LEU A 132 13.58 -19.63 -21.36
C LEU A 132 13.91 -18.14 -21.17
N CYS A 133 14.73 -17.81 -20.18
CA CYS A 133 15.18 -16.43 -19.95
C CYS A 133 16.05 -15.91 -21.10
N ILE A 134 17.01 -16.71 -21.56
CA ILE A 134 17.86 -16.36 -22.72
C ILE A 134 17.01 -16.19 -23.99
N SER A 135 16.03 -17.06 -24.20
CA SER A 135 15.10 -16.95 -25.32
C SER A 135 14.28 -15.66 -25.24
N ALA A 136 13.76 -15.30 -24.07
CA ALA A 136 12.97 -14.07 -23.89
C ALA A 136 13.80 -12.80 -24.14
N GLU A 137 15.06 -12.78 -23.70
CA GLU A 137 15.99 -11.69 -24.00
C GLU A 137 16.29 -11.61 -25.50
N SER A 138 16.52 -12.76 -26.14
CA SER A 138 16.76 -12.85 -27.59
C SER A 138 15.56 -12.35 -28.40
N ASP A 139 14.33 -12.69 -27.99
CA ASP A 139 13.10 -12.19 -28.60
C ASP A 139 13.00 -10.66 -28.49
N ALA A 140 13.21 -10.11 -27.28
CA ALA A 140 13.18 -8.67 -27.04
C ALA A 140 14.24 -7.92 -27.88
N LYS A 141 15.43 -8.49 -28.01
CA LYS A 141 16.50 -7.98 -28.88
C LYS A 141 16.12 -7.99 -30.36
N ALA A 142 15.47 -9.06 -30.83
CA ALA A 142 14.97 -9.14 -32.20
C ALA A 142 13.91 -8.05 -32.47
N ASP A 143 13.03 -7.79 -31.50
CA ASP A 143 12.05 -6.71 -31.60
C ASP A 143 12.69 -5.32 -31.63
N ILE A 144 13.69 -5.05 -30.79
CA ILE A 144 14.49 -3.81 -30.88
C ILE A 144 15.10 -3.67 -32.27
N SER A 145 15.68 -4.73 -32.81
CA SER A 145 16.31 -4.73 -34.14
C SER A 145 15.30 -4.42 -35.26
N ARG A 146 14.09 -4.98 -35.16
CA ARG A 146 12.98 -4.71 -36.09
C ARG A 146 12.53 -3.24 -36.02
N ILE A 147 12.35 -2.70 -34.81
CA ILE A 147 11.98 -1.29 -34.62
C ILE A 147 13.07 -0.36 -35.13
N ALA A 148 14.35 -0.67 -34.87
CA ALA A 148 15.49 0.11 -35.36
C ALA A 148 15.57 0.11 -36.90
N THR A 149 15.27 -1.03 -37.54
CA THR A 149 15.22 -1.13 -39.01
C THR A 149 14.07 -0.30 -39.59
N GLU A 150 12.87 -0.37 -38.98
CA GLU A 150 11.74 0.50 -39.35
C GLU A 150 12.07 1.98 -39.19
N ALA A 151 12.74 2.35 -38.10
CA ALA A 151 13.15 3.71 -37.82
C ALA A 151 14.10 4.25 -38.89
N LYS A 152 15.08 3.44 -39.35
CA LYS A 152 15.96 3.80 -40.48
C LYS A 152 15.16 4.01 -41.78
N MET A 153 14.23 3.11 -42.11
CA MET A 153 13.40 3.23 -43.32
C MET A 153 12.48 4.46 -43.30
N LYS A 154 11.98 4.85 -42.13
CA LYS A 154 11.09 6.01 -41.95
C LYS A 154 11.83 7.33 -41.74
N GLY A 155 13.17 7.32 -41.66
CA GLY A 155 13.98 8.51 -41.42
C GLY A 155 13.88 9.08 -40.00
N TRP A 156 13.59 8.23 -39.00
CA TRP A 156 13.46 8.65 -37.60
C TRP A 156 14.78 9.09 -37.00
N ASN A 157 14.73 10.03 -36.06
CA ASN A 157 15.89 10.40 -35.23
C ASN A 157 15.98 9.51 -33.96
N LYS A 158 17.11 9.59 -33.24
CA LYS A 158 17.35 8.75 -32.03
C LYS A 158 16.24 8.86 -30.98
N ARG A 159 15.67 10.05 -30.77
CA ARG A 159 14.62 10.26 -29.77
C ARG A 159 13.33 9.55 -30.17
N GLU A 160 13.02 9.54 -31.46
CA GLU A 160 11.83 8.86 -32.00
C GLU A 160 11.97 7.33 -31.93
N LEU A 161 13.15 6.79 -32.24
CA LEU A 161 13.47 5.37 -32.05
C LEU A 161 13.36 4.97 -30.57
N GLU A 162 13.97 5.74 -29.67
CA GLU A 162 13.91 5.48 -28.24
C GLU A 162 12.46 5.51 -27.73
N ALA A 163 11.68 6.52 -28.13
CA ALA A 163 10.26 6.62 -27.77
C ALA A 163 9.44 5.42 -28.25
N ALA A 164 9.67 4.96 -29.49
CA ALA A 164 8.97 3.81 -30.05
C ALA A 164 9.29 2.50 -29.30
N ILE A 165 10.54 2.29 -28.92
CA ILE A 165 10.95 1.12 -28.12
C ILE A 165 10.35 1.19 -26.72
N ARG A 166 10.47 2.35 -26.04
CA ARG A 166 10.02 2.55 -24.65
C ARG A 166 8.50 2.50 -24.50
N ALA A 167 7.73 2.71 -25.57
CA ALA A 167 6.27 2.63 -25.53
C ALA A 167 5.72 1.20 -25.39
N LYS A 168 6.43 0.17 -25.86
CA LYS A 168 5.89 -1.21 -25.97
C LYS A 168 6.70 -2.25 -25.22
N LEU A 169 8.02 -2.27 -25.42
CA LEU A 169 8.85 -3.38 -24.94
C LEU A 169 8.89 -3.52 -23.41
N PRO A 170 8.93 -2.46 -22.59
CA PRO A 170 8.95 -2.63 -21.13
C PRO A 170 7.74 -3.40 -20.57
N ALA A 171 6.55 -3.25 -21.17
CA ALA A 171 5.34 -3.95 -20.76
C ALA A 171 5.36 -5.42 -21.21
N GLU A 172 5.79 -5.70 -22.44
CA GLU A 172 5.90 -7.06 -22.99
C GLU A 172 6.98 -7.87 -22.25
N THR A 173 8.15 -7.25 -22.01
CA THR A 173 9.25 -7.82 -21.23
C THR A 173 8.81 -8.17 -19.81
N LYS A 174 8.07 -7.27 -19.15
CA LYS A 174 7.49 -7.54 -17.83
C LYS A 174 6.52 -8.73 -17.86
N HIS A 175 5.60 -8.76 -18.82
CA HIS A 175 4.62 -9.84 -18.95
C HIS A 175 5.31 -11.19 -19.19
N ARG A 176 6.37 -11.22 -20.00
CA ARG A 176 7.17 -12.41 -20.27
C ARG A 176 7.87 -12.95 -19.02
N ALA A 177 8.46 -12.06 -18.21
CA ALA A 177 9.09 -12.43 -16.94
C ALA A 177 8.08 -13.08 -15.97
N GLU A 178 6.91 -12.47 -15.80
CA GLU A 178 5.84 -13.00 -14.93
C GLU A 178 5.32 -14.36 -15.43
N LEU A 179 5.11 -14.51 -16.74
CA LEU A 179 4.69 -15.76 -17.36
C LEU A 179 5.68 -16.90 -17.09
N ILE A 180 6.98 -16.65 -17.30
CA ILE A 180 8.05 -17.65 -17.09
C ILE A 180 8.14 -18.02 -15.62
N ALA A 181 8.26 -17.04 -14.73
CA ALA A 181 8.43 -17.28 -13.29
C ALA A 181 7.26 -18.08 -12.70
N ARG A 182 6.01 -17.74 -13.04
CA ARG A 182 4.83 -18.48 -12.57
C ARG A 182 4.77 -19.91 -13.10
N THR A 183 4.93 -20.07 -14.41
CA THR A 183 4.86 -21.38 -15.07
C THR A 183 5.94 -22.32 -14.53
N GLU A 184 7.17 -21.83 -14.42
CA GLU A 184 8.29 -22.66 -14.01
C GLU A 184 8.26 -22.95 -12.50
N THR A 185 7.77 -22.03 -11.67
CA THR A 185 7.55 -22.30 -10.23
C THR A 185 6.52 -23.43 -10.02
N ALA A 186 5.42 -23.40 -10.77
CA ALA A 186 4.38 -24.41 -10.68
C ALA A 186 4.87 -25.79 -11.13
N LYS A 187 5.61 -25.86 -12.24
CA LYS A 187 6.24 -27.10 -12.72
C LYS A 187 7.23 -27.67 -11.72
N LEU A 188 8.09 -26.84 -11.12
CA LEU A 188 9.04 -27.28 -10.11
C LEU A 188 8.34 -27.86 -8.88
N ASN A 189 7.31 -27.17 -8.38
CA ASN A 189 6.54 -27.64 -7.23
C ASN A 189 5.85 -28.99 -7.52
N SER A 190 5.32 -29.15 -8.73
CA SER A 190 4.71 -30.40 -9.19
C SER A 190 5.72 -31.54 -9.27
N ALA A 191 6.84 -31.33 -9.97
CA ALA A 191 7.90 -32.32 -10.13
C ALA A 191 8.52 -32.73 -8.78
N ALA A 192 8.76 -31.77 -7.89
CA ALA A 192 9.24 -32.04 -6.53
C ALA A 192 8.23 -32.89 -5.74
N SER A 193 6.94 -32.56 -5.79
CA SER A 193 5.87 -33.33 -5.14
C SER A 193 5.82 -34.77 -5.64
N ILE A 194 5.82 -34.98 -6.96
CA ILE A 194 5.78 -36.30 -7.58
C ILE A 194 6.99 -37.13 -7.14
N SER A 195 8.18 -36.53 -7.15
CA SER A 195 9.42 -37.18 -6.70
C SER A 195 9.35 -37.62 -5.25
N THR A 196 8.91 -36.72 -4.37
CA THR A 196 8.70 -37.00 -2.95
C THR A 196 7.69 -38.14 -2.77
N TYR A 197 6.55 -38.09 -3.46
CA TYR A 197 5.47 -39.07 -3.29
C TYR A 197 5.90 -40.47 -3.77
N LYS A 198 6.58 -40.54 -4.92
CA LYS A 198 7.14 -41.80 -5.44
C LYS A 198 8.19 -42.41 -4.50
N GLN A 199 9.06 -41.59 -3.90
CA GLN A 199 10.02 -42.06 -2.89
C GLN A 199 9.35 -42.63 -1.64
N LEU A 200 8.14 -42.17 -1.32
CA LEU A 200 7.36 -42.64 -0.18
C LEU A 200 6.46 -43.84 -0.51
N GLY A 201 6.39 -44.25 -1.77
CA GLY A 201 5.49 -45.30 -2.25
C GLY A 201 4.02 -44.88 -2.37
N ILE A 202 3.74 -43.58 -2.38
CA ILE A 202 2.40 -43.04 -2.60
C ILE A 202 2.10 -43.13 -4.10
N ARG A 203 0.88 -43.56 -4.45
CA ARG A 203 0.46 -43.78 -5.85
C ARG A 203 -0.58 -42.77 -6.35
N TYR A 204 -1.27 -42.10 -5.43
CA TYR A 204 -2.37 -41.21 -5.77
C TYR A 204 -2.23 -39.85 -5.08
N TYR A 205 -2.91 -38.87 -5.64
CA TYR A 205 -3.02 -37.54 -5.06
C TYR A 205 -4.43 -36.99 -5.27
N VAL A 206 -4.83 -36.03 -4.44
CA VAL A 206 -6.03 -35.20 -4.68
C VAL A 206 -5.60 -33.92 -5.40
N TRP A 207 -6.29 -33.60 -6.49
CA TRP A 207 -6.08 -32.36 -7.22
C TRP A 207 -6.74 -31.18 -6.50
N LEU A 208 -6.00 -30.10 -6.27
CA LEU A 208 -6.50 -28.88 -5.65
C LEU A 208 -6.40 -27.70 -6.61
N THR A 209 -7.53 -27.07 -6.92
CA THR A 209 -7.57 -25.80 -7.66
C THR A 209 -7.58 -24.61 -6.72
N THR A 210 -7.15 -23.44 -7.20
CA THR A 210 -7.14 -22.21 -6.38
C THR A 210 -8.54 -21.68 -6.07
N LEU A 211 -9.52 -21.93 -6.94
CA LEU A 211 -10.92 -21.50 -6.83
C LEU A 211 -11.07 -19.99 -6.59
N ASP A 212 -10.17 -19.19 -7.18
CA ASP A 212 -10.16 -17.73 -7.03
C ASP A 212 -10.81 -17.00 -8.23
N GLY A 213 -11.50 -17.77 -9.08
CA GLY A 213 -12.21 -17.29 -10.27
C GLY A 213 -11.32 -17.12 -11.50
N ARG A 214 -10.01 -17.42 -11.40
CA ARG A 214 -9.06 -17.37 -12.52
C ARG A 214 -8.64 -18.76 -13.01
N ASP A 215 -9.17 -19.82 -12.41
CA ASP A 215 -8.94 -21.20 -12.80
C ASP A 215 -9.59 -21.50 -14.16
N ARG A 216 -8.95 -22.33 -14.97
CA ARG A 216 -9.54 -22.84 -16.21
C ARG A 216 -10.60 -23.88 -15.87
N GLU A 217 -11.71 -23.87 -16.61
CA GLU A 217 -12.81 -24.82 -16.44
C GLU A 217 -12.32 -26.28 -16.47
N THR A 218 -11.38 -26.59 -17.37
CA THR A 218 -10.77 -27.92 -17.48
C THR A 218 -9.98 -28.37 -16.24
N HIS A 219 -9.46 -27.42 -15.44
CA HIS A 219 -8.79 -27.69 -14.17
C HIS A 219 -9.80 -27.77 -13.02
N THR A 220 -10.86 -26.94 -13.05
CA THR A 220 -11.93 -26.94 -12.04
C THR A 220 -12.64 -28.29 -11.95
N HIS A 221 -12.85 -28.97 -13.09
CA HIS A 221 -13.44 -30.32 -13.11
C HIS A 221 -12.62 -31.38 -12.38
N LEU A 222 -11.31 -31.16 -12.18
CA LEU A 222 -10.44 -32.09 -11.46
C LEU A 222 -10.42 -31.82 -9.95
N ASN A 223 -10.92 -30.68 -9.49
CA ASN A 223 -10.80 -30.28 -8.10
C ASN A 223 -11.45 -31.31 -7.15
N GLY A 224 -10.66 -31.85 -6.22
CA GLY A 224 -11.08 -32.87 -5.26
C GLY A 224 -11.07 -34.30 -5.78
N LEU A 225 -10.78 -34.54 -7.07
CA LEU A 225 -10.69 -35.88 -7.63
C LEU A 225 -9.37 -36.55 -7.24
N ILE A 226 -9.45 -37.87 -7.01
CA ILE A 226 -8.29 -38.73 -6.74
C ILE A 226 -7.65 -39.04 -8.09
N CYS A 227 -6.40 -38.65 -8.28
CA CYS A 227 -5.66 -38.78 -9.53
C CYS A 227 -4.46 -39.72 -9.36
N SER A 228 -4.00 -40.33 -10.46
CA SER A 228 -2.82 -41.20 -10.47
C SER A 228 -1.53 -40.39 -10.61
N LEU A 229 -0.48 -40.78 -9.86
CA LEU A 229 0.88 -40.29 -10.10
C LEU A 229 1.57 -40.94 -11.31
N ASP A 230 1.07 -42.08 -11.76
CA ASP A 230 1.68 -42.84 -12.86
C ASP A 230 0.96 -42.64 -14.19
N ASN A 231 -0.35 -42.35 -14.15
CA ASN A 231 -1.14 -42.04 -15.33
C ASN A 231 -1.90 -40.71 -15.18
N PRO A 232 -1.37 -39.59 -15.71
CA PRO A 232 -2.00 -38.28 -15.57
C PRO A 232 -3.30 -38.11 -16.37
N ASN A 233 -3.77 -39.14 -17.08
CA ASN A 233 -4.99 -39.12 -17.87
C ASN A 233 -6.18 -39.82 -17.20
N VAL A 234 -6.03 -40.29 -15.97
CA VAL A 234 -7.10 -40.97 -15.22
C VAL A 234 -7.38 -40.30 -13.89
N TYR A 235 -8.57 -40.57 -13.36
CA TYR A 235 -8.95 -40.29 -11.99
C TYR A 235 -9.67 -41.51 -11.40
N TYR A 236 -9.86 -41.53 -10.08
CA TYR A 236 -10.48 -42.64 -9.38
C TYR A 236 -11.69 -42.18 -8.58
N GLU A 237 -12.72 -43.00 -8.61
CA GLU A 237 -13.88 -42.89 -7.74
C GLU A 237 -13.80 -43.95 -6.65
N GLU A 238 -14.07 -43.52 -5.43
CA GLU A 238 -14.07 -44.40 -4.27
C GLU A 238 -15.44 -45.05 -4.10
N THR A 239 -15.47 -46.38 -4.09
CA THR A 239 -16.67 -47.21 -3.90
C THR A 239 -16.49 -48.18 -2.72
N PRO A 240 -17.57 -48.79 -2.20
CA PRO A 240 -17.46 -49.86 -1.20
C PRO A 240 -16.60 -51.05 -1.63
N ASP A 241 -16.42 -51.26 -2.94
CA ASP A 241 -15.59 -52.33 -3.53
C ASP A 241 -14.16 -51.85 -3.89
N GLY A 242 -13.79 -50.65 -3.44
CA GLY A 242 -12.49 -50.00 -3.62
C GLY A 242 -12.47 -48.91 -4.69
N LEU A 243 -11.28 -48.61 -5.22
CA LEU A 243 -11.10 -47.57 -6.25
C LEU A 243 -11.49 -48.08 -7.63
N VAL A 244 -12.32 -47.32 -8.33
CA VAL A 244 -12.71 -47.55 -9.73
C VAL A 244 -12.03 -46.51 -10.60
N GLU A 245 -11.24 -46.96 -11.57
CA GLU A 245 -10.56 -46.09 -12.52
C GLU A 245 -11.55 -45.49 -13.53
N LYS A 246 -11.35 -44.22 -13.85
CA LYS A 246 -12.10 -43.46 -14.84
C LYS A 246 -11.12 -42.69 -15.73
N GLU A 247 -11.32 -42.74 -17.03
CA GLU A 247 -10.59 -41.87 -17.96
C GLU A 247 -11.04 -40.42 -17.80
N ARG A 248 -10.09 -39.48 -17.92
CA ARG A 248 -10.41 -38.07 -17.99
C ARG A 248 -11.09 -37.76 -19.33
N THR A 249 -12.20 -37.04 -19.27
CA THR A 249 -12.92 -36.57 -20.45
C THR A 249 -12.18 -35.42 -21.13
N ALA A 250 -12.54 -35.10 -22.38
CA ALA A 250 -11.99 -33.94 -23.08
C ALA A 250 -12.24 -32.58 -22.37
N SER A 251 -13.23 -32.54 -21.46
CA SER A 251 -13.51 -31.37 -20.61
C SER A 251 -12.60 -31.28 -19.38
N MET A 252 -11.68 -32.22 -19.17
CA MET A 252 -10.72 -32.25 -18.08
C MET A 252 -9.30 -32.04 -18.60
N PHE A 253 -8.44 -31.43 -17.79
CA PHE A 253 -7.03 -31.27 -18.17
C PHE A 253 -6.28 -32.61 -18.16
N HIS A 254 -5.44 -32.84 -19.18
CA HIS A 254 -4.61 -34.03 -19.34
C HIS A 254 -3.17 -33.71 -18.94
N GLY A 255 -2.78 -34.10 -17.72
CA GLY A 255 -1.51 -33.72 -17.10
C GLY A 255 -1.61 -33.63 -15.58
N ASN A 256 -0.51 -33.30 -14.90
CA ASN A 256 -0.47 -33.08 -13.45
C ASN A 256 -0.72 -31.61 -13.09
N PRO A 257 -1.17 -31.30 -11.86
CA PRO A 257 -1.36 -29.92 -11.44
C PRO A 257 -0.02 -29.18 -11.48
N GLY A 258 0.01 -27.98 -12.05
CA GLY A 258 1.21 -27.17 -12.20
C GLY A 258 1.99 -27.38 -13.50
N GLU A 259 1.65 -28.37 -14.35
CA GLU A 259 2.34 -28.59 -15.63
C GLU A 259 1.87 -27.67 -16.76
N ASP A 260 0.62 -27.20 -16.68
CA ASP A 260 0.04 -26.26 -17.65
C ASP A 260 0.60 -24.83 -17.47
N PHE A 261 0.58 -24.02 -18.52
CA PHE A 261 1.10 -22.64 -18.46
C PHE A 261 0.32 -21.81 -17.44
N GLN A 262 0.99 -20.94 -16.68
CA GLN A 262 0.40 -20.11 -15.61
C GLN A 262 -0.48 -20.86 -14.58
N CYS A 263 -0.32 -22.18 -14.45
CA CYS A 263 -1.13 -22.98 -13.53
C CYS A 263 -0.72 -22.71 -12.07
N ARG A 264 -1.71 -22.61 -11.16
CA ARG A 264 -1.49 -22.51 -9.70
C ARG A 264 -2.13 -23.66 -8.91
N CYS A 265 -2.60 -24.69 -9.62
CA CYS A 265 -3.12 -25.90 -9.02
C CYS A 265 -2.02 -26.63 -8.24
N SER A 266 -2.40 -27.36 -7.19
CA SER A 266 -1.48 -28.14 -6.37
C SER A 266 -2.00 -29.56 -6.18
N MET A 267 -1.10 -30.46 -5.78
CA MET A 267 -1.45 -31.82 -5.39
C MET A 267 -1.24 -32.01 -3.88
N VAL A 268 -2.07 -32.87 -3.30
CA VAL A 268 -1.87 -33.38 -1.94
C VAL A 268 -1.91 -34.89 -2.00
N ALA A 269 -0.99 -35.55 -1.30
CA ALA A 269 -0.92 -37.00 -1.24
C ALA A 269 -2.25 -37.63 -0.81
N TRP A 270 -2.54 -38.81 -1.36
CA TRP A 270 -3.70 -39.60 -1.01
C TRP A 270 -3.32 -41.09 -1.02
N ASP A 271 -3.67 -41.80 0.04
CA ASP A 271 -3.44 -43.24 0.14
C ASP A 271 -4.71 -43.95 0.63
N PRO A 272 -5.13 -45.07 0.01
CA PRO A 272 -6.36 -45.75 0.40
C PRO A 272 -6.31 -46.30 1.84
N GLU A 273 -5.15 -46.68 2.38
CA GLU A 273 -5.01 -47.18 3.77
C GLU A 273 -5.08 -46.04 4.80
N ILE A 274 -4.80 -44.80 4.39
CA ILE A 274 -4.73 -43.64 5.28
C ILE A 274 -6.01 -42.80 5.16
N ASP A 275 -6.41 -42.52 3.93
CA ASP A 275 -7.41 -41.53 3.56
C ASP A 275 -8.73 -42.15 3.10
N GLY A 276 -8.81 -43.45 2.86
CA GLY A 276 -10.01 -44.13 2.38
C GLY A 276 -11.23 -43.92 3.29
N LYS A 277 -12.42 -43.67 2.70
CA LYS A 277 -13.71 -43.60 3.38
C LYS A 277 -14.26 -44.98 3.75
N TYR A 278 -13.84 -46.02 3.05
CA TYR A 278 -14.22 -47.42 3.29
C TYR A 278 -13.00 -48.22 3.72
N GLU A 279 -13.18 -49.21 4.60
CA GLU A 279 -12.13 -50.19 4.86
C GLU A 279 -11.76 -50.88 3.55
N VAL A 280 -10.47 -50.90 3.23
CA VAL A 280 -9.97 -51.56 2.03
C VAL A 280 -10.23 -53.06 2.19
N LYS A 281 -11.32 -53.56 1.59
CA LYS A 281 -11.44 -54.99 1.32
C LYS A 281 -10.31 -55.31 0.34
N GLU A 282 -9.42 -56.23 0.72
CA GLU A 282 -8.45 -56.79 -0.22
C GLU A 282 -9.22 -57.24 -1.46
N ARG A 283 -9.04 -56.51 -2.57
CA ARG A 283 -9.61 -56.93 -3.84
C ARG A 283 -8.81 -58.18 -4.24
N PRO A 284 -9.46 -59.30 -4.59
CA PRO A 284 -8.78 -60.40 -5.24
C PRO A 284 -8.01 -59.83 -6.44
N GLU A 285 -6.77 -60.26 -6.62
CA GLU A 285 -6.03 -59.97 -7.85
C GLU A 285 -6.95 -60.24 -9.04
N GLN A 286 -7.15 -59.24 -9.90
CA GLN A 286 -7.82 -59.46 -11.17
C GLN A 286 -6.89 -60.33 -12.02
N GLU A 287 -7.19 -61.63 -12.00
CA GLU A 287 -6.81 -62.54 -13.07
C GLU A 287 -7.37 -61.99 -14.38
N LYS A 288 -6.47 -61.76 -15.34
CA LYS A 288 -6.83 -61.80 -16.75
C LYS A 288 -7.29 -63.23 -17.05
N GLY A 289 -8.56 -63.40 -17.42
CA GLY A 289 -8.98 -64.60 -18.16
C GLY A 289 -8.33 -64.63 -19.55
N ALA A 290 -8.34 -65.70 -20.30
CA ALA A 290 -8.61 -67.11 -20.06
C ALA A 290 -8.30 -67.76 -21.41
N GLU A 291 -7.37 -68.71 -21.46
CA GLU A 291 -7.36 -69.75 -22.50
C GLU A 291 -7.35 -71.11 -21.80
N GLN A 292 -8.35 -71.92 -22.15
CA GLN A 292 -8.75 -73.13 -21.45
C GLN A 292 -7.77 -74.29 -21.64
N HIS A 293 -7.45 -74.91 -20.50
CA HIS A 293 -7.31 -76.33 -20.23
C HIS A 293 -6.99 -77.30 -21.38
N THR A 294 -5.86 -78.00 -21.23
CA THR A 294 -5.89 -79.46 -21.07
C THR A 294 -4.95 -79.88 -19.95
N GLU A 295 -5.51 -80.62 -19.00
CA GLU A 295 -4.83 -81.24 -17.86
C GLU A 295 -3.81 -82.31 -18.28
N ALA A 296 -2.95 -82.66 -17.31
CA ALA A 296 -1.99 -83.76 -17.29
C ALA A 296 -0.58 -83.49 -17.88
N SER A 297 0.31 -82.90 -17.07
CA SER A 297 1.74 -83.32 -16.93
C SER A 297 2.67 -82.29 -16.25
N THR A 298 2.19 -81.18 -15.70
CA THR A 298 3.03 -80.03 -15.33
C THR A 298 3.65 -80.03 -13.92
N GLY A 299 3.48 -81.08 -13.12
CA GLY A 299 4.16 -81.19 -11.82
C GLY A 299 5.65 -81.56 -11.94
N GLU A 300 5.99 -82.48 -12.84
CA GLU A 300 7.38 -82.92 -13.04
C GLU A 300 8.21 -81.92 -13.86
N ASN A 301 7.58 -81.18 -14.77
CA ASN A 301 8.30 -80.20 -15.60
C ASN A 301 8.59 -78.88 -14.87
N LEU A 302 7.71 -78.41 -13.98
CA LEU A 302 7.96 -77.19 -13.20
C LEU A 302 9.12 -77.39 -12.21
N HIS A 303 9.18 -78.55 -11.55
CA HIS A 303 10.27 -78.88 -10.64
C HIS A 303 11.61 -79.06 -11.37
N LYS A 304 11.60 -79.63 -12.58
CA LYS A 304 12.80 -79.71 -13.44
C LYS A 304 13.28 -78.35 -13.93
N VAL A 305 12.37 -77.42 -14.22
CA VAL A 305 12.71 -76.04 -14.63
C VAL A 305 13.24 -75.24 -13.44
N GLU A 306 12.64 -75.33 -12.26
CA GLU A 306 13.14 -74.69 -11.04
C GLU A 306 14.50 -75.24 -10.61
N GLN A 307 14.70 -76.56 -10.69
CA GLN A 307 16.00 -77.18 -10.45
C GLN A 307 17.03 -76.73 -11.50
N SER A 308 16.64 -76.64 -12.78
CA SER A 308 17.52 -76.13 -13.85
C SER A 308 17.90 -74.65 -13.67
N ILE A 309 16.98 -73.80 -13.21
CA ILE A 309 17.25 -72.39 -12.92
C ILE A 309 18.17 -72.27 -11.71
N ALA A 310 17.92 -73.03 -10.64
CA ALA A 310 18.79 -73.05 -9.47
C ALA A 310 20.20 -73.59 -9.80
N GLU A 311 20.31 -74.60 -10.67
CA GLU A 311 21.59 -75.13 -11.15
C GLU A 311 22.33 -74.10 -12.02
N GLN A 312 21.62 -73.38 -12.89
CA GLN A 312 22.18 -72.29 -13.71
C GLN A 312 22.63 -71.10 -12.86
N GLU A 313 21.87 -70.72 -11.83
CA GLU A 313 22.26 -69.66 -10.88
C GLU A 313 23.50 -70.06 -10.07
N LYS A 314 23.58 -71.33 -9.66
CA LYS A 314 24.74 -71.87 -8.95
C LYS A 314 25.97 -71.93 -9.84
N GLN A 315 25.83 -72.35 -11.09
CA GLN A 315 26.90 -72.28 -12.10
C GLN A 315 27.33 -70.84 -12.38
N LEU A 316 26.40 -69.90 -12.49
CA LEU A 316 26.70 -68.48 -12.68
C LEU A 316 27.45 -67.89 -11.47
N GLN A 317 27.05 -68.28 -10.26
CA GLN A 317 27.73 -67.86 -9.03
C GLN A 317 29.12 -68.48 -8.91
N GLN A 318 29.27 -69.73 -9.34
CA GLN A 318 30.57 -70.42 -9.38
C GLN A 318 31.49 -69.80 -10.42
N LEU A 319 31.01 -69.49 -11.63
CA LEU A 319 31.74 -68.76 -12.66
C LEU A 319 32.14 -67.36 -12.20
N LYS A 320 31.26 -66.64 -11.49
CA LYS A 320 31.60 -65.33 -10.88
C LYS A 320 32.70 -65.46 -9.82
N ASN A 321 32.63 -66.49 -8.98
CA ASN A 321 33.64 -66.76 -7.97
C ASN A 321 34.99 -67.16 -8.60
N GLU A 322 34.97 -68.00 -9.64
CA GLU A 322 36.16 -68.38 -10.41
C GLU A 322 36.74 -67.18 -11.15
N GLN A 323 35.91 -66.33 -11.76
CA GLN A 323 36.35 -65.10 -12.39
C GLN A 323 36.97 -64.13 -11.37
N MET A 324 36.40 -64.02 -10.16
CA MET A 324 36.97 -63.26 -9.05
C MET A 324 38.30 -63.84 -8.56
N GLN A 325 38.43 -65.17 -8.49
CA GLN A 325 39.68 -65.83 -8.13
C GLN A 325 40.75 -65.67 -9.21
N LEU A 326 40.40 -65.79 -10.50
CA LEU A 326 41.26 -65.52 -11.64
C LEU A 326 41.73 -64.07 -11.65
N LEU A 327 40.83 -63.10 -11.43
CA LEU A 327 41.17 -61.68 -11.30
C LEU A 327 42.07 -61.42 -10.08
N SER A 328 41.83 -62.08 -8.94
CA SER A 328 42.71 -61.99 -7.77
C SER A 328 44.08 -62.61 -8.04
N ARG A 329 44.13 -63.72 -8.78
CA ARG A 329 45.37 -64.43 -9.13
C ARG A 329 46.19 -63.64 -10.15
N GLN A 330 45.54 -63.08 -11.19
CA GLN A 330 46.14 -62.09 -12.09
C GLN A 330 46.64 -60.85 -11.34
N ARG A 331 45.89 -60.35 -10.35
CA ARG A 331 46.36 -59.22 -9.51
C ARG A 331 47.57 -59.60 -8.66
N LEU A 332 47.63 -60.83 -8.16
CA LEU A 332 48.77 -61.35 -7.39
C LEU A 332 49.98 -61.63 -8.30
N GLU A 333 49.78 -62.13 -9.51
CA GLU A 333 50.81 -62.32 -10.53
C GLU A 333 51.35 -60.97 -11.03
N GLN A 334 50.48 -60.00 -11.36
CA GLN A 334 50.88 -58.62 -11.65
C GLN A 334 51.58 -57.94 -10.46
N ALA A 335 51.21 -58.28 -9.22
CA ALA A 335 51.90 -57.79 -8.02
C ALA A 335 53.23 -58.50 -7.77
N ALA A 336 53.38 -59.76 -8.19
CA ALA A 336 54.60 -60.55 -8.13
C ALA A 336 55.60 -60.15 -9.25
N GLU A 337 55.13 -59.84 -10.45
CA GLU A 337 55.94 -59.24 -11.52
C GLU A 337 56.47 -57.86 -11.10
N LYS A 338 55.65 -57.07 -10.40
CA LYS A 338 56.05 -55.79 -9.77
C LYS A 338 56.94 -55.92 -8.52
N ARG A 339 57.28 -57.14 -8.06
CA ARG A 339 58.25 -57.34 -6.96
C ARG A 339 59.70 -57.33 -7.43
N HIS A 340 59.98 -57.40 -8.73
CA HIS A 340 61.35 -57.43 -9.26
C HIS A 340 62.01 -56.06 -9.48
N ALA A 341 61.43 -54.95 -9.02
CA ALA A 341 62.03 -53.63 -9.20
C ALA A 341 61.63 -52.60 -8.11
N ARG A 342 61.53 -52.99 -6.83
CA ARG A 342 61.28 -52.03 -5.73
C ARG A 342 62.55 -51.69 -4.98
N SER A 343 62.77 -50.40 -4.70
CA SER A 343 63.94 -49.94 -3.96
C SER A 343 63.79 -50.21 -2.44
N ALA A 344 64.89 -50.18 -1.70
CA ALA A 344 64.87 -50.35 -0.25
C ALA A 344 64.03 -49.27 0.48
N GLU A 345 63.93 -48.06 -0.07
CA GLU A 345 63.13 -46.95 0.48
C GLU A 345 61.62 -47.20 0.35
N GLU A 346 61.17 -47.76 -0.78
CA GLU A 346 59.76 -48.11 -0.98
C GLU A 346 59.32 -49.21 0.00
N ILE A 347 60.22 -50.15 0.32
CA ILE A 347 59.97 -51.20 1.32
C ILE A 347 59.83 -50.58 2.72
N ALA A 348 60.67 -49.60 3.06
CA ALA A 348 60.61 -48.89 4.35
C ALA A 348 59.33 -48.05 4.53
N ASP A 349 58.87 -47.34 3.48
CA ASP A 349 57.60 -46.59 3.53
C ASP A 349 56.40 -47.53 3.74
N ILE A 350 56.36 -48.66 3.03
CA ILE A 350 55.31 -49.66 3.18
C ILE A 350 55.28 -50.21 4.61
N GLN A 351 56.45 -50.47 5.21
CA GLN A 351 56.56 -50.93 6.59
C GLN A 351 56.07 -49.88 7.58
N LYS A 352 56.45 -48.61 7.41
CA LYS A 352 55.97 -47.48 8.22
C LYS A 352 54.44 -47.36 8.17
N ARG A 353 53.85 -47.43 6.97
CA ARG A 353 52.39 -47.40 6.79
C ARG A 353 51.69 -48.61 7.42
N TRP A 354 52.38 -49.74 7.53
CA TRP A 354 51.85 -50.93 8.20
C TRP A 354 51.91 -50.79 9.73
N ASP A 355 53.00 -50.27 10.27
CA ASP A 355 53.17 -50.01 11.70
C ASP A 355 52.21 -48.93 12.22
N GLU A 356 51.98 -47.87 11.44
CA GLU A 356 50.94 -46.87 11.75
C GLU A 356 49.52 -47.49 11.78
N ARG A 357 49.22 -48.43 10.88
CA ARG A 357 47.93 -49.15 10.88
C ARG A 357 47.80 -50.02 12.13
N LYS A 358 48.88 -50.67 12.56
CA LYS A 358 48.93 -51.48 13.77
C LYS A 358 48.76 -50.63 15.04
N SER A 359 49.40 -49.47 15.10
CA SER A 359 49.25 -48.49 16.18
C SER A 359 47.80 -47.98 16.30
N ARG A 360 47.19 -47.58 15.17
CA ARG A 360 45.77 -47.18 15.12
C ARG A 360 44.83 -48.28 15.62
N ARG A 361 45.12 -49.55 15.30
CA ARG A 361 44.34 -50.70 15.78
C ARG A 361 44.42 -50.85 17.31
N ARG A 362 45.63 -50.76 17.88
CA ARG A 362 45.84 -50.80 19.35
C ARG A 362 45.11 -49.68 20.08
N LEU A 363 45.16 -48.45 19.54
CA LEU A 363 44.43 -47.30 20.11
C LEU A 363 42.92 -47.51 20.11
N LYS A 364 42.38 -48.12 19.04
CA LYS A 364 40.96 -48.47 18.92
C LYS A 364 40.55 -49.53 19.95
N GLU A 365 41.32 -50.61 20.08
CA GLU A 365 41.09 -51.67 21.06
C GLU A 365 41.13 -51.12 22.50
N ALA A 366 42.09 -50.26 22.81
CA ALA A 366 42.17 -49.59 24.12
C ALA A 366 40.98 -48.65 24.39
N ALA A 367 40.45 -47.99 23.36
CA ALA A 367 39.24 -47.16 23.49
C ALA A 367 37.97 -48.02 23.70
N GLU A 368 37.85 -49.15 22.99
CA GLU A 368 36.78 -50.12 23.15
C GLU A 368 36.75 -50.71 24.56
N GLN A 369 37.91 -51.10 25.11
CA GLN A 369 38.02 -51.58 26.50
C GLN A 369 37.67 -50.51 27.54
N ARG A 370 38.01 -49.24 27.29
CA ARG A 370 37.57 -48.13 28.16
C ARG A 370 36.07 -47.90 28.06
N HIS A 371 35.46 -48.10 26.89
CA HIS A 371 34.03 -47.94 26.69
C HIS A 371 33.23 -49.10 27.30
N SER A 372 33.75 -50.33 27.25
CA SER A 372 33.10 -51.51 27.84
C SER A 372 33.11 -51.55 29.37
N ARG A 373 34.00 -50.78 30.01
CA ARG A 373 34.12 -50.67 31.47
C ARG A 373 33.31 -49.53 32.10
N ARG A 374 32.64 -48.68 31.30
CA ARG A 374 31.84 -47.55 31.81
C ARG A 374 30.48 -48.01 32.32
N THR A 375 30.08 -47.51 33.48
CA THR A 375 28.71 -47.65 33.95
C THR A 375 27.75 -46.78 33.14
N SER A 376 26.45 -47.12 33.14
CA SER A 376 25.41 -46.32 32.48
C SER A 376 25.36 -44.87 32.99
N GLN A 377 25.65 -44.64 34.28
CA GLN A 377 25.70 -43.31 34.89
C GLN A 377 26.89 -42.49 34.39
N GLU A 378 28.08 -43.08 34.31
CA GLU A 378 29.27 -42.41 33.77
C GLU A 378 29.12 -42.10 32.28
N ALA A 379 28.52 -43.01 31.52
CA ALA A 379 28.22 -42.78 30.11
C ALA A 379 27.22 -41.63 29.90
N ALA A 380 26.19 -41.53 30.75
CA ALA A 380 25.23 -40.43 30.72
C ALA A 380 25.87 -39.09 31.13
N ALA A 381 26.72 -39.08 32.15
CA ALA A 381 27.44 -37.89 32.60
C ALA A 381 28.38 -37.35 31.50
N ILE A 382 29.10 -38.22 30.80
CA ILE A 382 29.96 -37.83 29.68
C ILE A 382 29.14 -37.26 28.50
N ARG A 383 27.98 -37.86 28.17
CA ARG A 383 27.10 -37.32 27.13
C ARG A 383 26.55 -35.95 27.51
N LYS A 384 26.15 -35.76 28.77
CA LYS A 384 25.68 -34.48 29.28
C LYS A 384 26.79 -33.41 29.22
N GLU A 385 28.00 -33.73 29.67
CA GLU A 385 29.13 -32.79 29.61
C GLU A 385 29.52 -32.46 28.16
N LEU A 386 29.44 -33.43 27.24
CA LEU A 386 29.62 -33.18 25.80
C LEU A 386 28.54 -32.25 25.25
N GLN A 387 27.27 -32.49 25.59
CA GLN A 387 26.16 -31.64 25.14
C GLN A 387 26.33 -30.21 25.65
N GLU A 388 26.63 -30.02 26.94
CA GLU A 388 26.85 -28.68 27.51
C GLU A 388 28.01 -27.94 26.82
N ARG A 389 29.07 -28.65 26.42
CA ARG A 389 30.19 -28.08 25.66
C ARG A 389 29.76 -27.68 24.24
N LEU A 390 28.98 -28.52 23.56
CA LEU A 390 28.42 -28.20 22.24
C LEU A 390 27.51 -26.98 22.30
N ASP A 391 26.59 -26.94 23.27
CA ASP A 391 25.65 -25.83 23.47
C ASP A 391 26.39 -24.53 23.78
N THR A 392 27.45 -24.59 24.60
CA THR A 392 28.32 -23.44 24.91
C THR A 392 28.97 -22.89 23.64
N ARG A 393 29.52 -23.76 22.78
CA ARG A 393 30.13 -23.33 21.51
C ARG A 393 29.10 -22.79 20.53
N GLN A 394 27.93 -23.43 20.43
CA GLN A 394 26.86 -22.97 19.56
C GLN A 394 26.35 -21.58 19.98
N THR A 395 26.19 -21.36 21.28
CA THR A 395 25.81 -20.06 21.84
C THR A 395 26.87 -19.00 21.55
N ALA A 396 28.15 -19.32 21.80
CA ALA A 396 29.25 -18.42 21.49
C ALA A 396 29.30 -18.02 20.00
N HIS A 397 29.18 -19.00 19.09
CA HIS A 397 29.13 -18.73 17.64
C HIS A 397 27.95 -17.86 17.24
N ARG A 398 26.75 -18.11 17.80
CA ARG A 398 25.57 -17.29 17.53
C ARG A 398 25.77 -15.85 17.98
N LEU A 399 26.30 -15.64 19.19
CA LEU A 399 26.53 -14.30 19.73
C LEU A 399 27.60 -13.53 18.96
N LEU A 400 28.66 -14.20 18.50
CA LEU A 400 29.65 -13.59 17.61
C LEU A 400 29.04 -13.21 16.25
N GLN A 401 28.14 -14.05 15.72
CA GLN A 401 27.40 -13.72 14.49
C GLN A 401 26.50 -12.49 14.68
N ASP A 402 25.77 -12.41 15.80
CA ASP A 402 24.92 -11.26 16.13
C ASP A 402 25.74 -9.97 16.31
N ALA A 403 26.90 -10.08 16.95
CA ALA A 403 27.80 -8.96 17.22
C ALA A 403 28.74 -8.63 16.05
N ASN A 404 28.70 -9.41 14.96
CA ASN A 404 29.60 -9.26 13.84
C ASN A 404 29.58 -7.83 13.27
N GLY A 405 30.79 -7.28 13.08
CA GLY A 405 31.01 -5.92 12.58
C GLY A 405 30.83 -4.81 13.60
N ILE A 406 30.42 -5.09 14.84
CA ILE A 406 30.31 -4.07 15.90
C ILE A 406 31.68 -3.78 16.51
N LYS A 407 32.11 -2.52 16.49
CA LYS A 407 33.39 -2.10 17.08
C LYS A 407 33.25 -1.77 18.56
N GLY A 408 34.34 -1.89 19.32
CA GLY A 408 34.37 -1.50 20.74
C GLY A 408 33.76 -2.51 21.71
N LEU A 409 33.65 -3.78 21.31
CA LEU A 409 33.23 -4.90 22.17
C LEU A 409 34.42 -5.84 22.45
N PRO A 410 35.22 -5.61 23.50
CA PRO A 410 36.42 -6.42 23.78
C PRO A 410 36.09 -7.89 24.04
N GLU A 411 34.87 -8.20 24.48
CA GLU A 411 34.42 -9.57 24.72
C GLU A 411 34.33 -10.41 23.45
N MET A 412 34.16 -9.80 22.27
CA MET A 412 34.15 -10.54 21.00
C MET A 412 35.50 -11.18 20.71
N ASP A 413 36.56 -10.37 20.73
CA ASP A 413 37.92 -10.84 20.44
C ASP A 413 38.38 -11.90 21.46
N GLU A 414 38.02 -11.71 22.73
CA GLU A 414 38.32 -12.67 23.79
C GLU A 414 37.56 -13.99 23.60
N LEU A 415 36.30 -13.93 23.13
CA LEU A 415 35.46 -15.10 22.89
C LEU A 415 35.93 -15.89 21.67
N GLU A 416 36.35 -15.23 20.59
CA GLU A 416 36.98 -15.87 19.44
C GLU A 416 38.28 -16.61 19.82
N LYS A 417 39.14 -15.97 20.63
CA LYS A 417 40.35 -16.60 21.16
C LYS A 417 40.04 -17.80 22.05
N ALA A 418 38.97 -17.74 22.85
CA ALA A 418 38.54 -18.87 23.66
C ALA A 418 38.08 -20.05 22.78
N LEU A 419 37.36 -19.79 21.69
CA LEU A 419 36.89 -20.81 20.73
C LEU A 419 38.01 -21.58 20.04
N GLN A 420 39.17 -20.96 19.85
CA GLN A 420 40.36 -21.61 19.28
C GLN A 420 41.06 -22.57 20.26
N LYS A 421 40.74 -22.49 21.55
CA LYS A 421 41.34 -23.31 22.61
C LYS A 421 40.42 -24.45 23.03
N GLY A 422 41.00 -25.55 23.52
CA GLY A 422 40.30 -26.67 24.13
C GLY A 422 40.55 -26.76 25.65
N GLY A 423 39.72 -27.52 26.36
CA GLY A 423 39.90 -27.81 27.79
C GLY A 423 38.95 -27.04 28.71
N LYS A 424 38.90 -27.46 29.98
CA LYS A 424 37.89 -26.97 30.96
C LYS A 424 37.90 -25.45 31.15
N GLN A 425 39.08 -24.84 31.19
CA GLN A 425 39.21 -23.39 31.36
C GLN A 425 38.62 -22.62 30.17
N ALA A 426 38.91 -23.05 28.93
CA ALA A 426 38.38 -22.41 27.73
C ALA A 426 36.84 -22.41 27.69
N TYR A 427 36.19 -23.50 28.11
CA TYR A 427 34.72 -23.55 28.20
C TYR A 427 34.14 -22.65 29.30
N SER A 428 34.85 -22.50 30.43
CA SER A 428 34.48 -21.55 31.49
C SER A 428 34.55 -20.11 30.98
N ASP A 429 35.64 -19.78 30.30
CA ASP A 429 35.85 -18.47 29.69
C ASP A 429 34.78 -18.17 28.63
N MET A 430 34.48 -19.12 27.74
CA MET A 430 33.39 -19.01 26.75
C MET A 430 32.04 -18.68 27.40
N LYS A 431 31.66 -19.37 28.49
CA LYS A 431 30.39 -19.10 29.19
C LYS A 431 30.35 -17.69 29.77
N LYS A 432 31.44 -17.25 30.42
CA LYS A 432 31.54 -15.91 31.03
C LYS A 432 31.49 -14.81 29.97
N LEU A 433 32.24 -14.96 28.88
CA LEU A 433 32.31 -13.99 27.79
C LEU A 433 31.00 -13.93 27.00
N SER A 434 30.38 -15.09 26.72
CA SER A 434 29.06 -15.17 26.09
C SER A 434 28.01 -14.38 26.88
N ARG A 435 27.97 -14.53 28.21
CA ARG A 435 27.02 -13.78 29.07
C ARG A 435 27.26 -12.27 29.03
N LYS A 436 28.51 -11.83 29.02
CA LYS A 436 28.84 -10.41 28.90
C LYS A 436 28.42 -9.85 27.54
N LEU A 437 28.76 -10.55 26.45
CA LEU A 437 28.42 -10.15 25.09
C LEU A 437 26.91 -10.09 24.90
N GLU A 438 26.17 -11.07 25.43
CA GLU A 438 24.70 -11.07 25.45
C GLU A 438 24.14 -9.85 26.18
N THR A 439 24.74 -9.44 27.31
CA THR A 439 24.33 -8.24 28.05
C THR A 439 24.59 -6.96 27.25
N SER A 440 25.74 -6.85 26.59
CA SER A 440 26.06 -5.71 25.72
C SER A 440 25.10 -5.63 24.53
N LEU A 441 24.85 -6.75 23.84
CA LEU A 441 23.87 -6.82 22.75
C LEU A 441 22.46 -6.51 23.24
N GLY A 442 22.09 -6.93 24.44
CA GLY A 442 20.81 -6.58 25.08
C GLY A 442 20.67 -5.08 25.31
N THR A 443 21.70 -4.44 25.86
CA THR A 443 21.75 -2.98 26.04
C THR A 443 21.62 -2.24 24.71
N LEU A 444 22.31 -2.70 23.67
CA LEU A 444 22.25 -2.10 22.34
C LEU A 444 20.86 -2.25 21.71
N LYS A 445 20.25 -3.44 21.81
CA LYS A 445 18.86 -3.68 21.39
C LYS A 445 17.85 -2.79 22.15
N GLY A 446 18.18 -2.41 23.39
CA GLY A 446 17.40 -1.48 24.21
C GLY A 446 17.46 -0.01 23.81
N CYS A 447 18.29 0.37 22.81
CA CYS A 447 18.38 1.75 22.31
C CYS A 447 17.19 2.10 21.40
N THR A 448 15.99 2.20 21.98
CA THR A 448 14.74 2.33 21.23
C THR A 448 14.56 3.66 20.49
N TYR A 449 15.34 4.69 20.80
CA TYR A 449 15.25 5.98 20.13
C TYR A 449 15.94 5.97 18.76
N LEU A 450 16.95 5.11 18.56
CA LEU A 450 17.62 4.99 17.27
C LEU A 450 16.75 4.24 16.25
N ALA A 451 16.93 4.54 14.97
CA ALA A 451 16.29 3.81 13.88
C ALA A 451 16.83 2.38 13.77
N ASP A 452 18.16 2.24 13.79
CA ASP A 452 18.86 0.96 13.82
C ASP A 452 20.08 1.02 14.76
N PRO A 453 19.94 0.59 16.02
CA PRO A 453 21.03 0.61 16.99
C PRO A 453 22.22 -0.27 16.60
N ILE A 454 21.96 -1.41 15.94
CA ILE A 454 23.00 -2.36 15.54
C ILE A 454 23.83 -1.75 14.42
N GLN A 455 23.17 -1.18 13.40
CA GLN A 455 23.88 -0.52 12.31
C GLN A 455 24.67 0.70 12.78
N ALA A 456 24.10 1.51 13.68
CA ALA A 456 24.82 2.63 14.30
C ALA A 456 26.12 2.18 15.00
N ALA A 457 26.09 1.04 15.68
CA ALA A 457 27.26 0.49 16.36
C ALA A 457 28.29 -0.15 15.41
N ARG A 458 27.87 -0.60 14.22
CA ARG A 458 28.77 -1.11 13.17
C ARG A 458 29.49 0.02 12.44
N ASP A 459 28.77 1.08 12.09
CA ASP A 459 29.32 2.23 11.38
C ASP A 459 30.35 2.96 12.25
N PHE A 460 30.02 3.12 13.54
CA PHE A 460 30.87 3.77 14.53
C PHE A 460 31.43 2.74 15.52
N ASP A 461 30.88 2.68 16.73
CA ASP A 461 31.19 1.69 17.75
C ASP A 461 30.02 1.56 18.75
N TYR A 462 30.09 0.53 19.60
CA TYR A 462 29.11 0.29 20.66
C TYR A 462 28.85 1.53 21.54
N SER A 463 29.90 2.19 22.02
CA SER A 463 29.78 3.34 22.92
C SER A 463 29.05 4.51 22.28
N THR A 464 29.38 4.80 21.02
CA THR A 464 28.80 5.90 20.23
C THR A 464 27.30 5.68 20.04
N ALA A 465 26.87 4.45 19.71
CA ALA A 465 25.45 4.14 19.58
C ALA A 465 24.69 4.40 20.90
N ILE A 466 25.23 3.95 22.04
CA ILE A 466 24.62 4.21 23.36
C ILE A 466 24.55 5.71 23.64
N THR A 467 25.65 6.45 23.41
CA THR A 467 25.71 7.91 23.66
C THR A 467 24.75 8.70 22.78
N VAL A 468 24.63 8.36 21.49
CA VAL A 468 23.70 9.02 20.58
C VAL A 468 22.26 8.76 21.00
N ASN A 469 21.91 7.51 21.35
CA ASN A 469 20.57 7.17 21.85
C ASN A 469 20.18 8.01 23.07
N GLU A 470 21.08 8.11 24.04
CA GLU A 470 20.86 8.90 25.27
C GLU A 470 20.76 10.40 24.99
N SER A 471 21.55 10.92 24.05
CA SER A 471 21.51 12.33 23.65
C SER A 471 20.19 12.67 22.94
N VAL A 472 19.73 11.79 22.04
CA VAL A 472 18.43 11.91 21.38
C VAL A 472 17.32 11.85 22.42
N ARG A 473 17.34 10.90 23.35
CA ARG A 473 16.35 10.80 24.44
C ARG A 473 16.19 12.13 25.18
N LYS A 474 17.30 12.69 25.68
CA LYS A 474 17.30 13.97 26.41
C LYS A 474 16.77 15.12 25.57
N LYS A 475 17.12 15.16 24.28
CA LYS A 475 16.63 16.18 23.37
C LYS A 475 15.11 16.08 23.17
N LEU A 476 14.60 14.87 22.94
CA LEU A 476 13.16 14.61 22.79
C LEU A 476 12.37 14.95 24.07
N GLU A 477 12.93 14.68 25.24
CA GLU A 477 12.33 15.04 26.54
C GLU A 477 12.22 16.56 26.76
N GLY A 478 13.08 17.35 26.12
CA GLY A 478 13.09 18.81 26.21
C GLY A 478 12.25 19.54 25.16
N MET A 479 11.57 18.83 24.25
CA MET A 479 10.73 19.43 23.21
C MET A 479 9.37 19.86 23.75
N GLY A 480 8.66 20.69 22.97
CA GLY A 480 7.35 21.25 23.31
C GLY A 480 6.33 20.21 23.79
N SER A 481 5.36 20.63 24.59
CA SER A 481 4.37 19.71 25.17
C SER A 481 3.26 19.30 24.18
N SER A 482 2.92 20.16 23.21
CA SER A 482 1.91 19.88 22.19
C SER A 482 2.50 19.12 21.00
N LEU A 483 1.69 18.31 20.30
CA LEU A 483 2.14 17.58 19.12
C LEU A 483 2.65 18.52 18.01
N ALA A 484 1.98 19.66 17.80
CA ALA A 484 2.40 20.67 16.85
C ALA A 484 3.75 21.30 17.24
N GLY A 485 3.95 21.61 18.53
CA GLY A 485 5.23 22.08 19.04
C GLY A 485 6.34 21.06 18.87
N LYS A 486 6.08 19.79 19.22
CA LYS A 486 7.03 18.68 19.00
C LYS A 486 7.40 18.52 17.53
N LYS A 487 6.41 18.59 16.63
CA LYS A 487 6.64 18.51 15.19
C LYS A 487 7.58 19.64 14.73
N HIS A 488 7.28 20.88 15.13
CA HIS A 488 8.11 22.03 14.82
C HIS A 488 9.55 21.87 15.35
N ASP A 489 9.71 21.50 16.62
CA ASP A 489 11.02 21.30 17.23
C ASP A 489 11.82 20.17 16.55
N LEU A 490 11.15 19.09 16.14
CA LEU A 490 11.76 17.97 15.42
C LEU A 490 12.20 18.38 14.02
N GLU A 491 11.37 19.08 13.26
CA GLU A 491 11.71 19.61 11.94
C GLU A 491 12.92 20.55 12.04
N PHE A 492 12.92 21.44 13.03
CA PHE A 492 14.05 22.33 13.32
C PHE A 492 15.32 21.53 13.66
N GLU A 493 15.23 20.54 14.55
CA GLU A 493 16.41 19.77 14.98
C GLU A 493 16.97 18.91 13.84
N ILE A 494 16.13 18.33 12.99
CA ILE A 494 16.53 17.56 11.81
C ILE A 494 17.36 18.43 10.85
N ASP A 495 16.90 19.65 10.57
CA ASP A 495 17.62 20.62 9.74
C ASP A 495 18.91 21.09 10.43
N TRP A 496 18.83 21.40 11.73
CA TRP A 496 19.97 21.86 12.51
C TRP A 496 21.10 20.82 12.51
N VAL A 497 20.80 19.55 12.75
CA VAL A 497 21.80 18.46 12.77
C VAL A 497 22.43 18.26 11.39
N GLU A 498 21.64 18.35 10.32
CA GLU A 498 22.13 18.23 8.95
C GLU A 498 23.00 19.41 8.53
N LYS A 499 22.67 20.61 8.96
CA LYS A 499 23.43 21.82 8.64
C LYS A 499 24.76 21.89 9.39
N HIS A 500 24.76 21.53 10.67
CA HIS A 500 25.93 21.71 11.53
C HIS A 500 26.87 20.50 11.55
N LYS A 501 26.36 19.27 11.35
CA LYS A 501 27.14 18.01 11.31
C LYS A 501 28.21 17.91 12.39
N LYS A 502 27.90 18.39 13.61
CA LYS A 502 28.87 18.62 14.70
C LYS A 502 29.66 17.37 15.09
N TYR A 503 29.05 16.20 14.95
CA TYR A 503 29.65 14.91 15.24
C TYR A 503 29.56 14.00 14.01
N ALA A 504 30.51 13.07 13.83
CA ALA A 504 30.49 12.14 12.70
C ALA A 504 29.20 11.28 12.64
N SER A 505 28.60 11.01 13.80
CA SER A 505 27.33 10.29 13.96
C SER A 505 26.07 11.15 13.75
N TRP A 506 26.20 12.38 13.22
CA TRP A 506 25.06 13.29 12.99
C TRP A 506 23.91 12.62 12.24
N LYS A 507 24.21 11.75 11.27
CA LYS A 507 23.20 11.06 10.46
C LYS A 507 22.36 10.11 11.30
N VAL A 508 22.98 9.38 12.23
CA VAL A 508 22.29 8.47 13.17
C VAL A 508 21.33 9.26 14.07
N ALA A 509 21.77 10.42 14.57
CA ALA A 509 20.90 11.31 15.34
C ALA A 509 19.76 11.88 14.49
N GLN A 510 20.05 12.31 13.25
CA GLN A 510 19.04 12.80 12.32
C GLN A 510 17.95 11.75 12.05
N ASP A 511 18.35 10.51 11.76
CA ASP A 511 17.41 9.43 11.47
C ASP A 511 16.57 9.06 12.70
N ALA A 512 17.14 9.17 13.91
CA ALA A 512 16.39 9.03 15.16
C ALA A 512 15.33 10.15 15.34
N TYR A 513 15.67 11.40 15.01
CA TYR A 513 14.68 12.50 15.02
C TYR A 513 13.62 12.33 13.94
N LYS A 514 13.98 11.85 12.74
CA LYS A 514 13.01 11.52 11.68
C LYS A 514 12.05 10.41 12.11
N LYS A 515 12.55 9.38 12.80
CA LYS A 515 11.71 8.33 13.41
C LYS A 515 10.71 8.92 14.41
N ALA A 516 11.17 9.82 15.29
CA ALA A 516 10.30 10.48 16.25
C ALA A 516 9.27 11.40 15.56
N LEU A 517 9.67 12.12 14.51
CA LEU A 517 8.78 12.97 13.71
C LEU A 517 7.66 12.13 13.09
N ALA A 518 7.99 10.99 12.49
CA ALA A 518 7.00 10.08 11.92
C ALA A 518 5.98 9.55 12.95
N GLU A 519 6.37 9.37 14.22
CA GLU A 519 5.43 9.04 15.30
C GLU A 519 4.53 10.23 15.63
N VAL A 520 5.11 11.43 15.80
CA VAL A 520 4.34 12.65 16.09
C VAL A 520 3.32 12.95 14.99
N GLU A 521 3.72 12.81 13.72
CA GLU A 521 2.81 13.00 12.58
C GLU A 521 1.67 11.99 12.56
N ARG A 522 1.93 10.72 12.92
CA ARG A 522 0.87 9.72 13.09
C ARG A 522 -0.11 10.09 14.21
N LEU A 523 0.37 10.70 15.30
CA LEU A 523 -0.49 11.16 16.39
C LEU A 523 -1.34 12.38 15.97
N ILE A 524 -0.78 13.30 15.18
CA ILE A 524 -1.52 14.46 14.63
C ILE A 524 -2.61 14.02 13.65
N ASP A 525 -2.28 13.09 12.75
CA ASP A 525 -3.26 12.49 11.83
C ASP A 525 -4.40 11.84 12.62
N TRP A 526 -4.06 11.13 13.70
CA TRP A 526 -5.05 10.54 14.59
C TRP A 526 -5.95 11.56 15.29
N GLU A 527 -5.41 12.66 15.83
CA GLU A 527 -6.23 13.77 16.38
C GLU A 527 -7.18 14.37 15.34
N THR A 528 -6.73 14.48 14.09
CA THR A 528 -7.55 14.99 12.98
C THR A 528 -8.73 14.06 12.69
N GLU A 529 -8.50 12.75 12.65
CA GLU A 529 -9.57 11.76 12.47
C GLU A 529 -10.59 11.78 13.63
N LEU A 530 -10.12 11.93 14.87
CA LEU A 530 -11.00 12.09 16.03
C LEU A 530 -11.91 13.33 15.90
N GLY A 531 -11.36 14.46 15.44
CA GLY A 531 -12.15 15.66 15.18
C GLY A 531 -13.25 15.45 14.12
N ARG A 532 -12.98 14.64 13.09
CA ARG A 532 -13.99 14.28 12.08
C ARG A 532 -15.08 13.37 12.66
N VAL A 533 -14.71 12.41 13.51
CA VAL A 533 -15.69 11.59 14.25
C VAL A 533 -16.60 12.49 15.09
N ASP A 534 -16.04 13.47 15.79
CA ASP A 534 -16.81 14.42 16.58
C ASP A 534 -17.75 15.28 15.72
N SER A 535 -17.31 15.69 14.52
CA SER A 535 -18.18 16.37 13.54
C SER A 535 -19.40 15.53 13.17
N ILE A 536 -19.22 14.22 12.93
CA ILE A 536 -20.32 13.29 12.67
C ILE A 536 -21.24 13.14 13.89
N LYS A 537 -20.69 13.05 15.11
CA LYS A 537 -21.50 13.00 16.34
C LYS A 537 -22.32 14.26 16.54
N ILE A 538 -21.75 15.44 16.27
CA ILE A 538 -22.47 16.72 16.31
C ILE A 538 -23.60 16.71 15.27
N PHE A 539 -23.33 16.27 14.04
CA PHE A 539 -24.36 16.13 13.00
C PHE A 539 -25.48 15.18 13.44
N LEU A 540 -25.13 14.03 14.04
CA LEU A 540 -26.08 13.05 14.54
C LEU A 540 -26.99 13.61 15.65
N LYS A 541 -26.50 14.50 16.51
CA LYS A 541 -27.34 15.18 17.52
C LYS A 541 -28.50 15.95 16.88
N ASN A 542 -28.26 16.55 15.70
CA ASN A 542 -29.30 17.26 14.94
C ASN A 542 -30.15 16.32 14.06
N HIS A 543 -29.68 15.08 13.82
CA HIS A 543 -30.36 14.07 12.99
C HIS A 543 -30.57 12.75 13.75
N PRO A 544 -31.25 12.75 14.91
CA PRO A 544 -31.27 11.61 15.83
C PRO A 544 -32.01 10.38 15.26
N LYS A 545 -32.75 10.53 14.16
CA LYS A 545 -33.47 9.44 13.50
C LYS A 545 -32.57 8.55 12.62
N SER A 546 -31.33 8.95 12.36
CA SER A 546 -30.41 8.15 11.54
C SER A 546 -29.83 6.96 12.34
N ALA A 547 -30.49 5.79 12.25
CA ALA A 547 -30.01 4.56 12.88
C ALA A 547 -28.61 4.15 12.38
N VAL A 548 -28.32 4.39 11.10
CA VAL A 548 -27.01 4.11 10.49
C VAL A 548 -25.91 4.94 11.14
N LEU A 549 -26.10 6.26 11.27
CA LEU A 549 -25.10 7.11 11.91
C LEU A 549 -24.92 6.77 13.39
N LYS A 550 -26.02 6.47 14.12
CA LYS A 550 -25.94 5.99 15.52
C LYS A 550 -25.05 4.77 15.67
N LYS A 551 -25.24 3.77 14.80
CA LYS A 551 -24.43 2.55 14.81
C LYS A 551 -22.97 2.86 14.49
N LEU A 552 -22.71 3.59 13.40
CA LEU A 552 -21.35 3.94 12.98
C LEU A 552 -20.60 4.74 14.06
N THR A 553 -21.24 5.72 14.71
CA THR A 553 -20.60 6.47 15.80
C THR A 553 -20.30 5.59 17.02
N SER A 554 -21.20 4.65 17.35
CA SER A 554 -20.97 3.71 18.45
C SER A 554 -19.83 2.74 18.15
N ASP A 555 -19.76 2.23 16.91
CA ASP A 555 -18.68 1.34 16.47
C ASP A 555 -17.33 2.09 16.48
N MET A 556 -17.32 3.35 16.03
CA MET A 556 -16.14 4.21 16.12
C MET A 556 -15.73 4.48 17.58
N ASP A 557 -16.66 4.74 18.50
CA ASP A 557 -16.36 4.92 19.92
C ASP A 557 -15.73 3.67 20.55
N ALA A 558 -16.23 2.49 20.20
CA ALA A 558 -15.66 1.22 20.66
C ALA A 558 -14.22 1.00 20.14
N LEU A 559 -13.94 1.42 18.90
CA LEU A 559 -12.60 1.33 18.32
C LEU A 559 -11.64 2.40 18.89
N ILE A 560 -12.13 3.61 19.15
CA ILE A 560 -11.35 4.67 19.82
C ILE A 560 -10.90 4.18 21.20
N ALA A 561 -11.77 3.47 21.93
CA ALA A 561 -11.43 2.88 23.22
C ALA A 561 -10.35 1.78 23.15
N LYS A 562 -10.20 1.08 22.02
CA LYS A 562 -9.12 0.09 21.82
C LYS A 562 -7.76 0.73 21.56
N GLY A 563 -7.72 1.81 20.77
CA GLY A 563 -6.53 2.64 20.56
C GLY A 563 -5.37 2.01 19.75
N ASP A 564 -5.47 0.74 19.34
CA ASP A 564 -4.45 0.05 18.55
C ASP A 564 -4.43 0.48 17.06
N ASN A 565 -3.37 0.11 16.34
CA ASN A 565 -3.21 0.50 14.93
C ASN A 565 -4.26 -0.11 13.99
N ALA A 566 -4.80 -1.29 14.33
CA ALA A 566 -5.87 -1.90 13.54
C ALA A 566 -7.17 -1.11 13.71
N ALA A 567 -7.50 -0.72 14.95
CA ALA A 567 -8.64 0.11 15.28
C ALA A 567 -8.58 1.49 14.59
N LYS A 568 -7.40 2.12 14.55
CA LYS A 568 -7.20 3.39 13.81
C LYS A 568 -7.50 3.25 12.32
N THR A 569 -7.11 2.13 11.71
CA THR A 569 -7.37 1.86 10.29
C THR A 569 -8.86 1.64 10.03
N GLU A 570 -9.52 0.86 10.88
CA GLU A 570 -10.94 0.57 10.76
C GLU A 570 -11.82 1.81 10.95
N ILE A 571 -11.42 2.73 11.83
CA ILE A 571 -12.11 4.01 12.03
C ILE A 571 -12.15 4.85 10.76
N LYS A 572 -11.06 4.89 9.97
CA LYS A 572 -11.04 5.63 8.70
C LYS A 572 -12.12 5.12 7.73
N GLU A 573 -12.33 3.80 7.68
CA GLU A 573 -13.37 3.20 6.85
C GLU A 573 -14.79 3.48 7.38
N LEU A 574 -15.01 3.38 8.70
CA LEU A 574 -16.30 3.73 9.30
C LEU A 574 -16.64 5.21 9.12
N LEU A 575 -15.64 6.08 9.26
CA LEU A 575 -15.78 7.51 9.10
C LEU A 575 -16.17 7.87 7.66
N LYS A 576 -15.56 7.24 6.65
CA LYS A 576 -15.95 7.39 5.25
C LYS A 576 -17.40 7.00 5.00
N LYS A 577 -17.86 5.88 5.59
CA LYS A 577 -19.27 5.45 5.53
C LYS A 577 -20.19 6.47 6.19
N ALA A 578 -19.79 7.00 7.35
CA ALA A 578 -20.57 7.99 8.09
C ALA A 578 -20.68 9.32 7.33
N GLU A 579 -19.59 9.82 6.75
CA GLU A 579 -19.58 11.02 5.92
C GLU A 579 -20.42 10.85 4.65
N THR A 580 -20.36 9.67 4.02
CA THR A 580 -21.24 9.35 2.88
C THR A 580 -22.70 9.40 3.29
N ARG A 581 -23.04 8.75 4.41
CA ARG A 581 -24.41 8.76 4.92
C ARG A 581 -24.90 10.15 5.30
N ARG A 582 -24.02 10.98 5.88
CA ARG A 582 -24.30 12.40 6.14
C ARG A 582 -24.66 13.14 4.85
N LYS A 583 -23.84 13.02 3.80
CA LYS A 583 -24.11 13.64 2.49
C LYS A 583 -25.44 13.20 1.88
N GLU A 584 -25.80 11.92 2.00
CA GLU A 584 -27.10 11.42 1.52
C GLU A 584 -28.29 12.06 2.26
N ILE A 585 -28.17 12.27 3.57
CA ILE A 585 -29.20 12.93 4.38
C ILE A 585 -29.33 14.38 3.93
N GLU A 586 -28.20 15.11 3.88
CA GLU A 586 -28.14 16.50 3.44
C GLU A 586 -28.73 16.65 2.02
N TYR A 587 -28.43 15.73 1.11
CA TYR A 587 -28.99 15.72 -0.25
C TYR A 587 -30.50 15.51 -0.28
N LYS A 588 -31.03 14.55 0.49
CA LYS A 588 -32.48 14.30 0.56
C LYS A 588 -33.23 15.49 1.15
N GLU A 589 -32.67 16.12 2.17
CA GLU A 589 -33.21 17.34 2.74
C GLU A 589 -33.18 18.50 1.74
N GLY A 590 -32.11 18.61 0.95
CA GLY A 590 -32.01 19.52 -0.19
C GLY A 590 -33.12 19.28 -1.22
N LEU A 591 -33.33 18.03 -1.66
CA LEU A 591 -34.40 17.68 -2.61
C LEU A 591 -35.80 17.99 -2.07
N GLU A 592 -36.10 17.67 -0.82
CA GLU A 592 -37.39 17.99 -0.21
C GLU A 592 -37.59 19.50 -0.07
N ARG A 593 -36.54 20.25 0.24
CA ARG A 593 -36.56 21.72 0.22
C ARG A 593 -36.82 22.25 -1.18
N LEU A 594 -36.16 21.71 -2.21
CA LEU A 594 -36.37 22.08 -3.61
C LEU A 594 -37.79 21.78 -4.08
N LYS A 595 -38.38 20.66 -3.68
CA LYS A 595 -39.80 20.34 -3.98
C LYS A 595 -40.74 21.36 -3.36
N LYS A 596 -40.51 21.77 -2.10
CA LYS A 596 -41.31 22.82 -1.44
C LYS A 596 -41.18 24.17 -2.15
N ILE A 597 -39.98 24.51 -2.62
CA ILE A 597 -39.74 25.72 -3.40
C ILE A 597 -40.46 25.66 -4.77
N LYS A 598 -40.42 24.50 -5.45
CA LYS A 598 -41.06 24.30 -6.77
C LYS A 598 -42.59 24.17 -6.72
N ALA A 599 -43.19 23.82 -5.57
CA ALA A 599 -44.63 23.63 -5.40
C ALA A 599 -45.48 24.92 -5.40
N GLY A 600 -44.91 26.08 -5.70
CA GLY A 600 -45.68 27.26 -6.10
C GLY A 600 -46.13 28.18 -4.97
N ILE A 601 -45.17 28.89 -4.37
CA ILE A 601 -45.39 30.34 -4.25
C ILE A 601 -45.28 30.90 -5.68
N LYS A 602 -46.30 31.64 -6.13
CA LYS A 602 -46.63 31.89 -7.54
C LYS A 602 -45.49 32.45 -8.39
N SER A 603 -45.51 32.10 -9.67
CA SER A 603 -44.73 32.67 -10.79
C SER A 603 -44.54 34.19 -10.65
N GLY A 604 -43.29 34.62 -10.48
CA GLY A 604 -42.91 36.03 -10.25
C GLY A 604 -42.41 36.35 -8.82
N SER A 605 -42.61 35.43 -7.88
CA SER A 605 -42.12 35.57 -6.50
C SER A 605 -40.86 34.73 -6.25
N SER A 606 -40.01 35.37 -5.48
CA SER A 606 -38.63 35.11 -5.09
C SER A 606 -38.41 33.76 -4.40
N VAL A 607 -37.20 33.20 -4.57
CA VAL A 607 -36.74 32.04 -3.79
C VAL A 607 -36.55 32.53 -2.36
N PRO A 608 -37.28 32.04 -1.35
CA PRO A 608 -37.10 32.48 0.04
C PRO A 608 -35.63 32.41 0.42
N PHE A 609 -35.09 33.39 1.16
CA PHE A 609 -33.73 33.36 1.70
C PHE A 609 -33.58 32.19 2.67
N SER A 610 -33.35 31.02 2.09
CA SER A 610 -33.20 29.75 2.77
C SER A 610 -31.71 29.57 2.98
N THR A 611 -31.28 29.60 4.23
CA THR A 611 -29.93 29.16 4.56
C THR A 611 -29.79 27.67 4.23
N ASN A 612 -28.60 27.31 3.77
CA ASN A 612 -28.22 26.02 3.17
C ASN A 612 -28.73 25.77 1.75
N ILE A 613 -28.75 26.79 0.88
CA ILE A 613 -28.81 26.57 -0.57
C ILE A 613 -27.36 26.53 -1.07
N SER A 614 -26.93 25.35 -1.51
CA SER A 614 -25.61 25.12 -2.11
C SER A 614 -25.55 25.59 -3.57
N ILE A 615 -24.36 25.58 -4.17
CA ILE A 615 -24.21 25.89 -5.60
C ILE A 615 -24.90 24.86 -6.49
N ASP A 616 -24.95 23.59 -6.07
CA ASP A 616 -25.67 22.53 -6.79
C ASP A 616 -27.18 22.74 -6.74
N ASP A 617 -27.70 23.18 -5.58
CA ASP A 617 -29.11 23.55 -5.46
C ASP A 617 -29.43 24.74 -6.38
N LEU A 618 -28.55 25.75 -6.45
CA LEU A 618 -28.73 26.89 -7.35
C LEU A 618 -28.68 26.47 -8.82
N ARG A 619 -27.75 25.59 -9.22
CA ARG A 619 -27.70 25.01 -10.57
C ARG A 619 -29.02 24.29 -10.90
N ALA A 620 -29.52 23.47 -9.99
CA ALA A 620 -30.77 22.72 -10.17
C ALA A 620 -32.02 23.62 -10.19
N LEU A 621 -31.99 24.77 -9.51
CA LEU A 621 -33.08 25.75 -9.49
C LEU A 621 -33.08 26.65 -10.72
N LYS A 622 -31.91 27.16 -11.11
CA LYS A 622 -31.78 28.19 -12.15
C LYS A 622 -31.51 27.62 -13.53
N GLY A 623 -30.92 26.42 -13.64
CA GLY A 623 -30.51 25.83 -14.92
C GLY A 623 -29.66 26.82 -15.72
N ASP A 624 -30.07 27.07 -16.96
CA ASP A 624 -29.41 28.01 -17.88
C ASP A 624 -29.43 29.47 -17.40
N LYS A 625 -30.24 29.82 -16.41
CA LYS A 625 -30.29 31.15 -15.79
C LYS A 625 -29.32 31.32 -14.62
N LEU A 626 -28.45 30.34 -14.35
CA LEU A 626 -27.39 30.50 -13.36
C LEU A 626 -26.41 31.60 -13.85
N PRO A 627 -26.07 32.59 -13.01
CA PRO A 627 -25.06 33.57 -13.37
C PRO A 627 -23.75 32.90 -13.78
N PRO A 628 -23.14 33.26 -14.93
CA PRO A 628 -21.94 32.57 -15.44
C PRO A 628 -20.75 32.60 -14.45
N THR A 629 -20.63 33.67 -13.67
CA THR A 629 -19.65 33.78 -12.57
C THR A 629 -19.77 32.69 -11.50
N LEU A 630 -20.88 31.96 -11.44
CA LEU A 630 -21.10 30.89 -10.47
C LEU A 630 -20.92 29.49 -11.08
N GLY A 631 -20.67 29.39 -12.39
CA GLY A 631 -20.57 28.12 -13.10
C GLY A 631 -19.54 27.16 -12.49
N HIS A 632 -18.39 27.70 -12.05
CA HIS A 632 -17.26 26.94 -11.52
C HIS A 632 -16.90 27.28 -10.07
N LEU A 633 -17.84 27.84 -9.30
CA LEU A 633 -17.58 28.28 -7.92
C LEU A 633 -17.12 27.13 -7.00
N ASP A 634 -17.71 25.93 -7.12
CA ASP A 634 -17.27 24.74 -6.40
C ASP A 634 -15.83 24.35 -6.72
N THR A 635 -15.45 24.42 -8.00
CA THR A 635 -14.10 24.12 -8.48
C THR A 635 -13.11 25.11 -7.91
N ALA A 636 -13.44 26.41 -7.91
CA ALA A 636 -12.64 27.45 -7.27
C ALA A 636 -12.44 27.17 -5.77
N ILE A 637 -13.52 26.82 -5.05
CA ILE A 637 -13.48 26.47 -3.62
C ILE A 637 -12.56 25.27 -3.36
N GLU A 638 -12.70 24.19 -4.11
CA GLU A 638 -11.89 22.98 -3.91
C GLU A 638 -10.42 23.20 -4.29
N LYS A 639 -10.14 24.03 -5.28
CA LYS A 639 -8.78 24.44 -5.64
C LYS A 639 -8.15 25.26 -4.52
N TYR A 640 -8.90 26.21 -3.95
CA TYR A 640 -8.42 27.04 -2.85
C TYR A 640 -8.12 26.24 -1.58
N LYS A 641 -8.96 25.24 -1.23
CA LYS A 641 -8.74 24.35 -0.07
C LYS A 641 -7.42 23.59 -0.10
N LYS A 642 -6.85 23.39 -1.30
CA LYS A 642 -5.55 22.73 -1.52
C LYS A 642 -4.38 23.72 -1.48
N GLY A 643 -4.66 25.02 -1.53
CA GLY A 643 -3.67 26.09 -1.50
C GLY A 643 -3.19 26.42 -0.08
N HIS A 644 -2.07 27.14 -0.01
CA HIS A 644 -1.45 27.56 1.25
C HIS A 644 -2.16 28.74 1.94
N TYR A 645 -3.03 29.47 1.21
CA TYR A 645 -3.82 30.58 1.79
C TYR A 645 -5.01 30.09 2.64
N TYR A 646 -5.37 28.80 2.56
CA TYR A 646 -6.35 28.24 3.47
C TYR A 646 -5.68 27.84 4.78
N GLY A 647 -5.54 28.80 5.69
CA GLY A 647 -4.70 28.61 6.85
C GLY A 647 -5.24 27.61 7.88
N SER A 648 -4.33 27.18 8.74
CA SER A 648 -4.52 26.07 9.66
C SER A 648 -5.60 26.32 10.71
N ALA A 649 -5.73 27.55 11.22
CA ALA A 649 -6.69 27.86 12.26
C ALA A 649 -8.12 27.93 11.70
N THR A 650 -8.29 28.58 10.54
CA THR A 650 -9.56 28.59 9.81
C THR A 650 -9.97 27.16 9.43
N LYS A 651 -9.03 26.33 8.97
CA LYS A 651 -9.29 24.92 8.64
C LYS A 651 -9.72 24.11 9.86
N LYS A 652 -9.06 24.31 11.00
CA LYS A 652 -9.39 23.64 12.27
C LYS A 652 -10.80 23.97 12.75
N HIS A 653 -11.20 25.24 12.66
CA HIS A 653 -12.49 25.73 13.16
C HIS A 653 -13.55 25.90 12.07
N ALA A 654 -13.38 25.27 10.90
CA ALA A 654 -14.20 25.52 9.73
C ALA A 654 -15.71 25.36 10.01
N ALA A 655 -16.12 24.29 10.68
CA ALA A 655 -17.53 24.04 10.99
C ALA A 655 -18.14 25.10 11.92
N GLU A 656 -17.36 25.63 12.85
CA GLU A 656 -17.81 26.68 13.77
C GLU A 656 -17.95 28.02 13.04
N ILE A 657 -16.95 28.38 12.22
CA ILE A 657 -16.99 29.58 11.38
C ILE A 657 -18.20 29.55 10.45
N GLU A 658 -18.42 28.44 9.75
CA GLU A 658 -19.55 28.27 8.84
C GLU A 658 -20.90 28.40 9.55
N ALA A 659 -21.02 27.87 10.77
CA ALA A 659 -22.23 27.99 11.58
C ALA A 659 -22.47 29.44 12.04
N THR A 660 -21.44 30.11 12.56
CA THR A 660 -21.52 31.50 13.02
C THR A 660 -21.85 32.45 11.86
N MET A 661 -21.21 32.28 10.71
CA MET A 661 -21.48 33.11 9.53
C MET A 661 -22.90 32.87 9.01
N ARG A 662 -23.41 31.64 9.07
CA ARG A 662 -24.79 31.32 8.70
C ARG A 662 -25.80 32.02 9.62
N GLU A 663 -25.53 32.11 10.91
CA GLU A 663 -26.33 32.90 11.85
C GLU A 663 -26.26 34.40 11.52
N LEU A 664 -25.05 34.91 11.27
CA LEU A 664 -24.82 36.32 10.94
C LEU A 664 -25.60 36.76 9.70
N PHE A 665 -25.57 35.98 8.61
CA PHE A 665 -26.30 36.29 7.37
C PHE A 665 -27.82 36.15 7.51
N GLN A 666 -28.31 35.40 8.50
CA GLN A 666 -29.75 35.39 8.82
C GLN A 666 -30.16 36.70 9.48
N LYS A 667 -29.37 37.17 10.44
CA LYS A 667 -29.66 38.35 11.25
C LYS A 667 -29.49 39.67 10.50
N HIS A 668 -28.50 39.76 9.61
CA HIS A 668 -28.07 41.01 8.98
C HIS A 668 -28.41 41.09 7.49
N ASP A 669 -28.38 42.29 6.91
CA ASP A 669 -28.98 42.53 5.60
C ASP A 669 -27.94 42.56 4.48
N LEU A 670 -28.30 41.99 3.33
CA LEU A 670 -27.48 42.05 2.14
C LEU A 670 -27.69 43.41 1.48
N GLY A 671 -26.62 44.13 1.18
CA GLY A 671 -26.77 45.45 0.60
C GLY A 671 -25.46 46.05 0.12
N MET A 672 -25.50 47.36 -0.10
CA MET A 672 -24.34 48.15 -0.45
C MET A 672 -24.54 49.61 -0.02
N HIS A 673 -23.43 50.32 0.13
CA HIS A 673 -23.43 51.77 0.25
C HIS A 673 -23.28 52.40 -1.13
N ILE A 674 -24.10 53.42 -1.42
CA ILE A 674 -24.05 54.19 -2.66
C ILE A 674 -24.11 55.68 -2.32
N GLU A 675 -23.35 56.49 -3.06
CA GLU A 675 -23.45 57.94 -3.00
C GLU A 675 -24.86 58.40 -3.40
N ASP A 676 -25.48 59.24 -2.58
CA ASP A 676 -26.84 59.75 -2.79
C ASP A 676 -27.08 60.34 -4.20
N ASP A 677 -26.08 60.98 -4.79
CA ASP A 677 -26.10 61.51 -6.17
C ASP A 677 -26.19 60.43 -7.27
N LEU A 678 -25.89 59.17 -6.96
CA LEU A 678 -25.99 58.06 -7.91
C LEU A 678 -27.35 57.35 -7.85
N LEU A 679 -28.16 57.57 -6.81
CA LEU A 679 -29.42 56.87 -6.62
C LEU A 679 -30.42 57.13 -7.76
N GLU A 680 -30.45 58.34 -8.33
CA GLU A 680 -31.30 58.61 -9.49
C GLU A 680 -30.82 57.85 -10.74
N LYS A 681 -29.51 57.76 -10.95
CA LYS A 681 -28.94 57.02 -12.08
C LYS A 681 -29.26 55.53 -11.98
N VAL A 682 -29.14 54.96 -10.78
CA VAL A 682 -29.50 53.56 -10.51
C VAL A 682 -31.00 53.34 -10.68
N PHE A 683 -31.84 54.24 -10.18
CA PHE A 683 -33.30 54.14 -10.32
C PHE A 683 -33.74 54.06 -11.79
N ASN A 684 -33.12 54.86 -12.66
CA ASN A 684 -33.43 54.89 -14.08
C ASN A 684 -32.68 53.81 -14.89
N SER A 685 -31.88 52.96 -14.25
CA SER A 685 -31.15 51.88 -14.91
C SER A 685 -31.10 50.62 -14.02
N HIS A 686 -29.92 50.26 -13.52
CA HIS A 686 -29.68 49.09 -12.69
C HIS A 686 -28.41 49.30 -11.86
N PHE A 687 -28.15 48.39 -10.92
CA PHE A 687 -26.90 48.36 -10.17
C PHE A 687 -25.79 47.77 -11.05
N LYS A 688 -24.76 48.56 -11.27
CA LYS A 688 -23.68 48.28 -12.23
C LYS A 688 -22.44 47.72 -11.54
N ASN A 689 -21.70 46.87 -12.23
CA ASN A 689 -20.36 46.47 -11.80
C ASN A 689 -19.28 47.50 -12.18
N THR A 690 -18.06 47.28 -11.71
CA THR A 690 -16.92 48.20 -11.94
C THR A 690 -16.59 48.39 -13.42
N PHE A 691 -16.83 47.39 -14.27
CA PHE A 691 -16.54 47.47 -15.70
C PHE A 691 -17.57 48.33 -16.43
N GLU A 692 -18.83 48.33 -15.98
CA GLU A 692 -19.90 49.17 -16.53
C GLU A 692 -19.79 50.63 -16.09
N THR A 693 -19.25 50.91 -14.90
CA THR A 693 -19.06 52.27 -14.38
C THR A 693 -17.72 52.88 -14.80
N GLY A 694 -16.73 52.06 -15.14
CA GLY A 694 -15.37 52.48 -15.51
C GLY A 694 -14.53 53.01 -14.34
N SER A 695 -15.07 53.06 -13.12
CA SER A 695 -14.35 53.40 -11.88
C SER A 695 -15.08 52.86 -10.64
N SER A 696 -14.35 52.71 -9.54
CA SER A 696 -14.89 52.33 -8.23
C SER A 696 -14.22 53.12 -7.11
N GLY A 697 -14.59 54.40 -6.92
CA GLY A 697 -14.29 55.21 -5.72
C GLY A 697 -12.83 55.33 -5.23
N GLY A 698 -11.86 54.78 -5.96
CA GLY A 698 -10.48 54.60 -5.50
C GLY A 698 -9.55 53.86 -6.47
N TYR A 699 -10.05 53.38 -7.62
CA TYR A 699 -9.21 52.83 -8.70
C TYR A 699 -9.62 53.45 -10.06
N SER A 700 -8.63 54.03 -10.75
CA SER A 700 -8.71 54.59 -12.09
C SER A 700 -7.75 53.83 -13.00
N GLY A 701 -8.19 52.68 -13.52
CA GLY A 701 -7.47 51.92 -14.55
C GLY A 701 -8.11 52.13 -15.93
N PRO A 702 -7.36 52.06 -17.04
CA PRO A 702 -7.90 52.33 -18.37
C PRO A 702 -9.04 51.36 -18.71
N SER A 703 -10.23 51.91 -18.92
CA SER A 703 -11.50 51.25 -18.63
C SER A 703 -11.90 50.17 -19.63
N LEU A 704 -11.56 50.31 -20.90
CA LEU A 704 -11.83 49.33 -21.96
C LEU A 704 -10.78 49.48 -23.08
N ASN A 705 -10.67 48.48 -23.94
CA ASN A 705 -10.04 48.61 -25.25
C ASN A 705 -10.90 49.48 -26.18
N ALA A 706 -10.34 49.94 -27.30
CA ALA A 706 -11.09 50.73 -28.30
C ALA A 706 -12.30 49.98 -28.88
N ASP A 707 -12.28 48.64 -28.84
CA ASP A 707 -13.36 47.76 -29.29
C ASP A 707 -14.42 47.48 -28.20
N GLY A 708 -14.31 48.12 -27.03
CA GLY A 708 -15.24 47.93 -25.91
C GLY A 708 -14.97 46.68 -25.06
N SER A 709 -13.92 45.90 -25.33
CA SER A 709 -13.54 44.75 -24.48
C SER A 709 -12.76 45.17 -23.23
N ILE A 710 -12.81 44.36 -22.16
CA ILE A 710 -12.06 44.64 -20.93
C ILE A 710 -10.57 44.37 -21.19
N LYS A 711 -9.71 45.30 -20.79
CA LYS A 711 -8.26 45.12 -20.89
C LYS A 711 -7.82 43.91 -20.06
N GLN A 712 -7.02 43.03 -20.66
CA GLN A 712 -6.55 41.80 -19.99
C GLN A 712 -5.72 42.06 -18.73
N SER A 713 -5.09 43.24 -18.64
CA SER A 713 -4.32 43.69 -17.47
C SER A 713 -5.18 44.31 -16.36
N HIS A 714 -6.51 44.33 -16.50
CA HIS A 714 -7.39 44.92 -15.49
C HIS A 714 -7.41 44.05 -14.22
N LEU A 715 -7.05 44.62 -13.06
CA LEU A 715 -6.93 43.87 -11.80
C LEU A 715 -8.23 43.18 -11.38
N ARG A 716 -9.38 43.85 -11.50
CA ARG A 716 -10.69 43.22 -11.22
C ARG A 716 -11.01 42.06 -12.17
N LEU A 717 -10.50 42.07 -13.41
CA LEU A 717 -10.71 40.97 -14.35
C LEU A 717 -9.91 39.74 -13.89
N SER A 718 -8.65 39.94 -13.52
CA SER A 718 -7.82 38.89 -12.89
C SER A 718 -8.51 38.31 -11.66
N ALA A 719 -8.96 39.18 -10.75
CA ALA A 719 -9.63 38.76 -9.53
C ALA A 719 -10.89 37.94 -9.84
N ALA A 720 -11.80 38.44 -10.68
CA ALA A 720 -13.02 37.72 -11.03
C ALA A 720 -12.72 36.34 -11.64
N HIS A 721 -11.79 36.27 -12.60
CA HIS A 721 -11.41 35.01 -13.23
C HIS A 721 -10.81 34.00 -12.25
N LYS A 722 -10.03 34.46 -11.29
CA LYS A 722 -9.41 33.59 -10.28
C LYS A 722 -10.40 33.14 -9.21
N LEU A 723 -11.20 34.07 -8.68
CA LEU A 723 -12.16 33.81 -7.60
C LEU A 723 -13.30 32.89 -8.04
N PHE A 724 -13.66 32.94 -9.33
CA PHE A 724 -14.78 32.20 -9.90
C PHE A 724 -14.37 31.14 -10.93
N ASP A 725 -13.06 30.90 -11.09
CA ASP A 725 -12.45 29.91 -11.99
C ASP A 725 -12.96 30.00 -13.45
N LEU A 726 -12.94 31.21 -14.01
CA LEU A 726 -13.43 31.54 -15.36
C LEU A 726 -12.36 31.33 -16.45
N GLY A 727 -11.27 30.64 -16.15
CA GLY A 727 -10.14 30.45 -17.07
C GLY A 727 -9.23 31.68 -17.19
N SER A 728 -8.51 31.81 -18.31
CA SER A 728 -7.57 32.93 -18.54
C SER A 728 -8.30 34.25 -18.76
N THR A 729 -7.63 35.39 -18.55
CA THR A 729 -8.19 36.73 -18.82
C THR A 729 -8.20 37.08 -20.31
N GLU A 730 -7.85 36.14 -21.19
CA GLU A 730 -7.90 36.32 -22.63
C GLU A 730 -9.31 36.62 -23.10
N LYS A 731 -9.43 37.44 -24.14
CA LYS A 731 -10.72 37.95 -24.64
C LYS A 731 -11.73 36.82 -24.94
N ALA A 732 -11.25 35.67 -25.40
CA ALA A 732 -12.10 34.51 -25.72
C ALA A 732 -12.79 33.90 -24.48
N ASN A 733 -12.23 34.09 -23.29
CA ASN A 733 -12.74 33.55 -22.02
C ASN A 733 -13.43 34.61 -21.15
N GLN A 734 -13.45 35.87 -21.58
CA GLN A 734 -14.15 36.93 -20.84
C GLN A 734 -15.66 36.79 -20.98
N LEU A 735 -16.37 37.00 -19.88
CA LEU A 735 -17.83 37.17 -19.89
C LEU A 735 -18.22 38.51 -20.52
N ASN A 736 -19.50 38.66 -20.88
CA ASN A 736 -20.03 39.98 -21.21
C ASN A 736 -19.93 40.89 -19.98
N ILE A 737 -19.63 42.16 -20.20
CA ILE A 737 -19.36 43.15 -19.15
C ILE A 737 -20.42 43.10 -18.03
N SER A 738 -21.71 43.11 -18.36
CA SER A 738 -22.80 43.12 -17.37
C SER A 738 -22.95 41.83 -16.55
N GLN A 739 -22.36 40.72 -17.00
CA GLN A 739 -22.46 39.41 -16.34
C GLN A 739 -21.51 39.25 -15.15
N TYR A 740 -20.49 40.11 -15.05
CA TYR A 740 -19.62 40.14 -13.87
C TYR A 740 -20.36 40.66 -12.63
N GLU A 741 -19.82 40.25 -11.48
CA GLU A 741 -20.34 40.53 -10.16
C GLU A 741 -20.36 42.03 -9.82
N LYS A 742 -21.39 42.44 -9.05
CA LYS A 742 -21.47 43.77 -8.44
C LYS A 742 -21.04 43.69 -6.99
N TYR A 743 -20.37 44.72 -6.48
CA TYR A 743 -19.82 44.71 -5.12
C TYR A 743 -20.71 45.46 -4.13
N GLY A 744 -20.75 44.94 -2.91
CA GLY A 744 -21.43 45.56 -1.78
C GLY A 744 -20.86 45.06 -0.45
N ASN A 745 -21.66 45.17 0.62
CA ASN A 745 -21.23 44.77 1.94
C ASN A 745 -22.40 44.31 2.81
N LEU A 746 -22.12 43.47 3.81
CA LEU A 746 -23.13 43.11 4.80
C LEU A 746 -23.44 44.34 5.66
N LEU A 747 -24.72 44.69 5.77
CA LEU A 747 -25.24 45.85 6.51
C LEU A 747 -25.81 45.38 7.86
N ASP A 748 -25.56 46.13 8.93
CA ASP A 748 -26.22 45.88 10.20
C ASP A 748 -27.74 46.00 10.05
N HIS A 749 -28.50 45.07 10.62
CA HIS A 749 -29.96 45.06 10.49
C HIS A 749 -30.59 46.25 11.22
N ASP A 750 -29.95 46.69 12.30
CA ASP A 750 -30.26 47.94 12.96
C ASP A 750 -29.82 49.11 12.08
N LYS A 751 -30.81 49.70 11.41
CA LYS A 751 -30.62 50.81 10.46
C LYS A 751 -30.04 52.05 11.13
N LEU A 752 -30.37 52.31 12.40
CA LEU A 752 -29.82 53.44 13.14
C LEU A 752 -28.34 53.20 13.43
N ARG A 753 -27.99 51.99 13.90
CA ARG A 753 -26.59 51.63 14.16
C ARG A 753 -25.77 51.68 12.87
N GLU A 754 -26.22 51.08 11.78
CA GLU A 754 -25.49 51.14 10.49
C GLU A 754 -25.28 52.57 10.00
N ALA A 755 -26.27 53.47 10.17
CA ALA A 755 -26.15 54.86 9.73
C ALA A 755 -25.28 55.74 10.65
N THR A 756 -25.03 55.32 11.89
CA THR A 756 -24.35 56.15 12.91
C THR A 756 -22.99 55.60 13.34
N THR A 757 -22.67 54.34 13.07
CA THR A 757 -21.36 53.75 13.37
C THR A 757 -20.47 53.77 12.13
N HIS A 758 -19.17 53.98 12.36
CA HIS A 758 -18.20 53.95 11.26
C HIS A 758 -18.01 52.51 10.76
N ASN A 759 -18.21 52.32 9.46
CA ASN A 759 -17.96 51.07 8.74
C ASN A 759 -17.03 51.37 7.57
N ARG A 760 -15.95 50.60 7.36
CA ARG A 760 -15.02 50.84 6.25
C ARG A 760 -15.68 50.82 4.87
N ALA A 761 -16.81 50.13 4.71
CA ALA A 761 -17.56 50.12 3.45
C ALA A 761 -18.28 51.44 3.14
N THR A 762 -18.42 52.38 4.09
CA THR A 762 -19.06 53.68 3.83
C THR A 762 -18.22 54.59 2.93
N GLN A 763 -16.95 54.25 2.67
CA GLN A 763 -16.14 54.95 1.67
C GLN A 763 -16.72 54.83 0.23
N TYR A 764 -17.61 53.87 -0.01
CA TYR A 764 -18.24 53.64 -1.32
C TYR A 764 -19.58 54.39 -1.46
N GLY A 765 -20.06 55.00 -0.38
CA GLY A 765 -21.33 55.70 -0.38
C GLY A 765 -21.86 56.04 1.01
N ASN A 766 -22.69 57.05 1.09
CA ASN A 766 -23.34 57.47 2.32
C ASN A 766 -24.72 56.81 2.53
N VAL A 767 -25.44 56.42 1.48
CA VAL A 767 -26.77 55.82 1.59
C VAL A 767 -26.68 54.30 1.63
N ALA A 768 -27.24 53.69 2.66
CA ALA A 768 -27.34 52.24 2.76
C ALA A 768 -28.54 51.74 1.95
N VAL A 769 -28.26 50.91 0.94
CA VAL A 769 -29.26 50.24 0.09
C VAL A 769 -29.36 48.79 0.52
N ARG A 770 -30.53 48.38 1.02
CA ARG A 770 -30.80 47.00 1.46
C ARG A 770 -31.58 46.26 0.39
N PHE A 771 -31.13 45.05 0.08
CA PHE A 771 -31.79 44.20 -0.89
C PHE A 771 -32.69 43.17 -0.22
N LYS A 772 -33.81 42.90 -0.87
CA LYS A 772 -34.66 41.75 -0.62
C LYS A 772 -33.83 40.49 -0.87
N LYS A 773 -33.48 39.79 0.21
CA LYS A 773 -32.52 38.67 0.17
C LYS A 773 -32.90 37.55 -0.79
N ASP A 774 -34.20 37.41 -1.05
CA ASP A 774 -34.86 36.43 -1.89
C ASP A 774 -34.87 36.82 -3.38
N LYS A 775 -34.46 38.05 -3.70
CA LYS A 775 -34.32 38.60 -5.06
C LYS A 775 -32.87 38.74 -5.53
N VAL A 776 -31.89 38.44 -4.69
CA VAL A 776 -30.45 38.55 -5.01
C VAL A 776 -29.73 37.22 -4.82
N THR A 777 -28.66 37.01 -5.58
CA THR A 777 -27.73 35.88 -5.40
C THR A 777 -26.36 36.44 -5.12
N CYS A 778 -25.71 35.98 -4.05
CA CYS A 778 -24.56 36.67 -3.49
C CYS A 778 -23.52 35.70 -2.91
N THR A 779 -22.24 35.96 -3.16
CA THR A 779 -21.12 35.39 -2.42
C THR A 779 -20.53 36.40 -1.45
N TRP A 780 -19.66 35.95 -0.55
CA TRP A 780 -19.01 36.83 0.42
C TRP A 780 -17.55 36.47 0.67
N THR A 781 -16.81 37.45 1.19
CA THR A 781 -15.46 37.33 1.74
C THR A 781 -15.31 38.19 2.99
N ALA A 782 -14.44 37.79 3.93
CA ALA A 782 -14.19 38.50 5.19
C ALA A 782 -13.40 39.81 5.02
N GLY A 783 -13.08 40.19 3.78
CA GLY A 783 -12.37 41.40 3.40
C GLY A 783 -12.36 41.58 1.89
N ASP A 784 -11.52 42.50 1.43
CA ASP A 784 -11.40 42.89 0.02
C ASP A 784 -10.92 41.73 -0.87
N SER A 785 -11.81 41.26 -1.74
CA SER A 785 -11.54 40.16 -2.67
C SER A 785 -10.50 40.50 -3.74
N LEU A 786 -10.17 41.78 -3.98
CA LEU A 786 -9.10 42.17 -4.91
C LEU A 786 -7.74 41.60 -4.56
N SER A 787 -7.48 41.38 -3.27
CA SER A 787 -6.23 40.82 -2.81
C SER A 787 -6.06 39.34 -3.21
N GLU A 788 -7.15 38.69 -3.66
CA GLU A 788 -7.22 37.27 -4.02
C GLU A 788 -6.74 36.34 -2.88
N ARG A 789 -6.76 36.85 -1.63
CA ARG A 789 -6.38 36.13 -0.41
C ARG A 789 -7.49 35.30 0.20
N TYR A 790 -8.71 35.45 -0.30
CA TYR A 790 -9.90 34.76 0.20
C TYR A 790 -10.59 34.09 -0.98
N GLN A 791 -11.32 33.02 -0.71
CA GLN A 791 -12.16 32.38 -1.71
C GLN A 791 -13.62 32.65 -1.41
N PRO A 792 -14.37 33.31 -2.32
CA PRO A 792 -15.79 33.54 -2.14
C PRO A 792 -16.56 32.24 -1.99
N SER A 793 -17.60 32.29 -1.16
CA SER A 793 -18.61 31.25 -1.02
C SER A 793 -20.00 31.88 -0.93
N LEU A 794 -21.05 31.12 -1.21
CA LEU A 794 -22.42 31.64 -1.19
C LEU A 794 -22.81 32.11 0.22
N VAL A 795 -23.51 33.24 0.34
CA VAL A 795 -24.08 33.66 1.64
C VAL A 795 -25.14 32.66 2.15
N THR A 796 -25.76 31.91 1.23
CA THR A 796 -26.71 30.85 1.55
C THR A 796 -26.02 29.55 1.95
N ASP A 797 -24.75 29.35 1.59
CA ASP A 797 -23.94 28.21 2.00
C ASP A 797 -22.50 28.67 2.32
N PRO A 798 -22.34 29.45 3.42
CA PRO A 798 -21.06 30.05 3.73
C PRO A 798 -20.04 28.97 4.05
N LYS A 799 -18.83 29.14 3.52
CA LYS A 799 -17.68 28.26 3.73
C LYS A 799 -16.57 29.00 4.46
N ALA A 800 -15.82 28.28 5.30
CA ALA A 800 -14.72 28.86 6.05
C ALA A 800 -13.59 29.42 5.16
N VAL A 801 -13.48 28.97 3.90
CA VAL A 801 -12.49 29.48 2.92
C VAL A 801 -12.66 30.97 2.58
N SER A 802 -13.82 31.55 2.90
CA SER A 802 -14.11 32.98 2.74
C SER A 802 -13.60 33.81 3.93
N TYR A 803 -12.96 33.19 4.92
CA TYR A 803 -12.49 33.80 6.16
C TYR A 803 -10.96 33.83 6.27
N ASP A 804 -10.45 34.78 7.05
CA ASP A 804 -9.02 35.05 7.28
C ASP A 804 -8.53 34.43 8.60
N ASP A 805 -7.37 33.75 8.61
CA ASP A 805 -6.65 33.40 9.84
C ASP A 805 -5.28 34.04 10.00
N MET A 806 -4.88 35.02 9.18
CA MET A 806 -3.70 35.84 9.47
C MET A 806 -3.81 36.59 10.82
N TYR A 807 -5.02 36.67 11.38
CA TYR A 807 -5.33 37.20 12.70
C TYR A 807 -5.83 36.08 13.64
N GLU A 808 -5.05 35.02 13.79
CA GLU A 808 -5.39 33.75 14.47
C GLU A 808 -6.15 33.88 15.81
N SER A 809 -6.04 35.00 16.53
CA SER A 809 -6.68 35.21 17.83
C SER A 809 -8.18 35.55 17.79
N LYS A 810 -8.81 35.66 16.61
CA LYS A 810 -10.12 36.31 16.45
C LYS A 810 -11.12 35.59 15.52
N LEU A 811 -11.00 34.27 15.36
CA LEU A 811 -11.94 33.51 14.54
C LEU A 811 -13.37 33.52 15.13
N PRO A 812 -14.43 33.59 14.29
CA PRO A 812 -15.82 33.65 14.72
C PRO A 812 -16.32 32.25 15.10
N VAL A 813 -15.80 31.72 16.20
CA VAL A 813 -16.07 30.39 16.73
C VAL A 813 -17.30 30.38 17.64
N LYS A 814 -17.61 29.24 18.25
CA LYS A 814 -18.78 29.11 19.12
C LYS A 814 -18.78 30.16 20.24
N GLY A 815 -19.85 30.95 20.31
CA GLY A 815 -20.03 32.00 21.32
C GLY A 815 -19.73 33.41 20.81
N THR A 816 -19.27 33.57 19.56
CA THR A 816 -19.13 34.88 18.93
C THR A 816 -20.47 35.62 18.85
N GLN A 817 -20.46 36.90 19.23
CA GLN A 817 -21.65 37.76 19.18
C GLN A 817 -21.97 38.16 17.74
N THR A 818 -23.19 37.84 17.28
CA THR A 818 -23.66 38.07 15.91
C THR A 818 -24.84 39.04 15.81
N ASN A 819 -25.22 39.71 16.90
CA ASN A 819 -26.34 40.67 16.91
C ASN A 819 -25.93 42.12 16.55
N ASP A 820 -24.66 42.46 16.73
CA ASP A 820 -24.11 43.80 16.51
C ASP A 820 -22.97 43.70 15.50
N MET A 821 -23.18 44.22 14.29
CA MET A 821 -22.16 44.16 13.25
C MET A 821 -20.95 45.02 13.56
N THR A 822 -21.11 46.11 14.33
CA THR A 822 -19.97 46.96 14.71
C THR A 822 -19.01 46.16 15.57
N LYS A 823 -19.54 45.47 16.58
CA LYS A 823 -18.75 44.59 17.45
C LYS A 823 -18.22 43.36 16.73
N PHE A 824 -19.05 42.70 15.90
CA PHE A 824 -18.59 41.57 15.12
C PHE A 824 -17.41 41.95 14.23
N ARG A 825 -17.49 43.11 13.56
CA ARG A 825 -16.43 43.61 12.69
C ARG A 825 -15.14 43.87 13.48
N SER A 826 -15.20 44.61 14.59
CA SER A 826 -14.01 44.92 15.41
C SER A 826 -13.34 43.68 16.00
N ASP A 827 -14.16 42.68 16.35
CA ASP A 827 -13.71 41.54 17.11
C ASP A 827 -13.20 40.42 16.21
N ASN A 828 -13.66 40.33 14.95
CA ASN A 828 -13.40 39.14 14.13
C ASN A 828 -12.84 39.40 12.72
N ILE A 829 -13.01 40.57 12.10
CA ILE A 829 -12.50 40.83 10.74
C ILE A 829 -11.62 42.07 10.65
N SER A 830 -10.75 42.12 9.63
CA SER A 830 -9.79 43.21 9.43
C SER A 830 -10.39 44.47 8.79
N SER A 831 -11.53 44.34 8.11
CA SER A 831 -12.14 45.42 7.32
C SER A 831 -13.67 45.39 7.34
N TYR A 832 -14.30 44.84 6.31
CA TYR A 832 -15.74 44.70 6.16
C TYR A 832 -16.04 43.35 5.51
N LEU A 833 -17.26 42.85 5.69
CA LEU A 833 -17.73 41.67 4.97
C LEU A 833 -18.15 42.13 3.57
N GLU A 834 -17.28 41.88 2.59
CA GLU A 834 -17.56 42.19 1.19
C GLU A 834 -18.57 41.19 0.63
N LEU A 835 -19.51 41.70 -0.16
CA LEU A 835 -20.53 40.94 -0.85
C LEU A 835 -20.31 41.06 -2.36
N GLN A 836 -20.41 39.95 -3.09
CA GLN A 836 -20.39 39.94 -4.55
C GLN A 836 -21.74 39.43 -5.08
N PHE A 837 -22.51 40.31 -5.71
CA PHE A 837 -23.84 40.04 -6.24
C PHE A 837 -23.75 39.57 -7.69
N HIS A 838 -24.47 38.50 -8.01
CA HIS A 838 -24.40 37.80 -9.29
C HIS A 838 -25.71 37.88 -10.07
N GLY A 839 -25.61 38.09 -11.38
CA GLY A 839 -26.75 38.29 -12.26
C GLY A 839 -27.25 39.74 -12.25
N ASP A 840 -28.53 39.91 -12.57
CA ASP A 840 -29.19 41.21 -12.61
C ASP A 840 -29.55 41.66 -11.19
N VAL A 841 -29.16 42.89 -10.86
CA VAL A 841 -29.54 43.57 -9.61
C VAL A 841 -30.24 44.86 -10.03
N THR A 842 -31.55 44.88 -9.89
CA THR A 842 -32.45 45.91 -10.40
C THR A 842 -33.20 46.60 -9.25
N VAL A 843 -33.96 47.65 -9.55
CA VAL A 843 -34.66 48.44 -8.52
C VAL A 843 -35.68 47.61 -7.72
N ASP A 844 -36.25 46.55 -8.30
CA ASP A 844 -37.19 45.66 -7.61
C ASP A 844 -36.53 44.78 -6.53
N CYS A 845 -35.20 44.59 -6.62
CA CYS A 845 -34.40 43.95 -5.59
C CYS A 845 -34.30 44.80 -4.33
N VAL A 846 -34.58 46.11 -4.37
CA VAL A 846 -34.39 47.00 -3.23
C VAL A 846 -35.57 46.87 -2.25
N GLU A 847 -35.23 46.59 -0.99
CA GLU A 847 -36.15 46.56 0.14
C GLU A 847 -36.27 47.94 0.77
N SER A 848 -35.13 48.56 1.10
CA SER A 848 -35.12 49.87 1.74
C SER A 848 -33.87 50.69 1.44
N LEU A 849 -34.02 52.01 1.59
CA LEU A 849 -32.94 53.00 1.59
C LEU A 849 -32.85 53.62 2.98
N THR A 850 -31.63 53.87 3.47
CA THR A 850 -31.41 54.61 4.73
C THR A 850 -30.41 55.74 4.50
N PHE A 851 -30.88 56.98 4.65
CA PHE A 851 -30.08 58.19 4.53
C PHE A 851 -29.50 58.60 5.89
N PRO A 852 -28.20 58.88 6.03
CA PRO A 852 -27.56 59.15 7.32
C PRO A 852 -27.78 60.59 7.83
N TYR A 853 -28.73 61.33 7.27
CA TYR A 853 -29.00 62.74 7.57
C TYR A 853 -30.51 63.05 7.44
N ASP A 854 -30.93 64.23 7.90
CA ASP A 854 -32.34 64.63 7.85
C ASP A 854 -32.74 65.00 6.42
N LEU A 855 -33.50 64.11 5.76
CA LEU A 855 -34.01 64.31 4.41
C LEU A 855 -34.96 65.51 4.30
N THR A 856 -35.56 65.95 5.42
CA THR A 856 -36.53 67.05 5.43
C THR A 856 -35.88 68.44 5.45
N GLU A 857 -34.55 68.51 5.60
CA GLU A 857 -33.81 69.75 5.49
C GLU A 857 -33.92 70.35 4.07
N LYS A 858 -34.09 71.67 3.99
CA LYS A 858 -34.21 72.38 2.70
C LYS A 858 -33.03 72.10 1.77
N ALA A 859 -31.82 71.97 2.31
CA ALA A 859 -30.60 71.64 1.58
C ALA A 859 -30.61 70.24 0.94
N LYS A 860 -31.47 69.33 1.45
CA LYS A 860 -31.61 67.95 0.97
C LYS A 860 -32.85 67.73 0.09
N SER A 861 -33.56 68.80 -0.28
CA SER A 861 -34.77 68.76 -1.12
C SER A 861 -34.63 67.95 -2.42
N LYS A 862 -33.47 68.00 -3.08
CA LYS A 862 -33.13 67.14 -4.23
C LYS A 862 -33.27 65.65 -3.89
N TYR A 863 -32.60 65.21 -2.82
CA TYR A 863 -32.60 63.82 -2.39
C TYR A 863 -33.95 63.39 -1.82
N LEU A 864 -34.67 64.29 -1.15
CA LEU A 864 -36.06 64.05 -0.73
C LEU A 864 -36.97 63.75 -1.92
N GLY A 865 -36.86 64.51 -3.00
CA GLY A 865 -37.61 64.26 -4.24
C GLY A 865 -37.31 62.88 -4.83
N PHE A 866 -36.05 62.43 -4.81
CA PHE A 866 -35.69 61.09 -5.26
C PHE A 866 -36.13 59.99 -4.32
N ALA A 867 -35.99 60.18 -3.01
CA ALA A 867 -36.50 59.29 -1.99
C ALA A 867 -38.01 59.04 -2.17
N GLN A 868 -38.79 60.06 -2.53
CA GLN A 868 -40.21 59.91 -2.86
C GLN A 868 -40.45 59.05 -4.12
N LYS A 869 -39.59 59.10 -5.13
CA LYS A 869 -39.67 58.22 -6.32
C LYS A 869 -39.41 56.75 -5.95
N TRP A 870 -38.44 56.47 -5.07
CA TRP A 870 -38.21 55.12 -4.56
C TRP A 870 -39.37 54.62 -3.71
N LYS A 871 -39.91 55.49 -2.85
CA LYS A 871 -41.11 55.19 -2.05
C LYS A 871 -42.31 54.83 -2.92
N SER A 872 -42.50 55.50 -4.07
CA SER A 872 -43.65 55.24 -4.95
C SER A 872 -43.62 53.86 -5.63
N ILE A 873 -42.46 53.22 -5.73
CA ILE A 873 -42.33 51.83 -6.22
C ILE A 873 -42.30 50.79 -5.09
N GLY A 874 -42.62 51.19 -3.86
CA GLY A 874 -42.74 50.30 -2.70
C GLY A 874 -41.44 50.05 -1.93
N THR A 875 -40.37 50.81 -2.20
CA THR A 875 -39.15 50.77 -1.38
C THR A 875 -39.38 51.53 -0.08
N GLU A 876 -39.03 50.94 1.07
CA GLU A 876 -39.07 51.68 2.33
C GLU A 876 -37.94 52.70 2.38
N VAL A 877 -38.23 53.94 2.80
CA VAL A 877 -37.20 54.97 2.91
C VAL A 877 -37.11 55.47 4.34
N PHE A 878 -35.89 55.40 4.88
CA PHE A 878 -35.55 55.83 6.22
C PHE A 878 -34.51 56.95 6.17
N TYR A 879 -34.50 57.79 7.20
CA TYR A 879 -33.53 58.86 7.34
C TYR A 879 -33.25 59.19 8.81
N ILE A 880 -32.12 59.84 9.11
CA ILE A 880 -31.75 60.18 10.49
C ILE A 880 -32.11 61.62 10.80
N LYS A 881 -33.00 61.83 11.78
CA LYS A 881 -33.38 63.16 12.26
C LYS A 881 -33.17 63.23 13.76
N ASN A 882 -32.40 64.21 14.22
CA ASN A 882 -32.08 64.40 15.66
C ASN A 882 -31.57 63.11 16.33
N GLY A 883 -30.74 62.33 15.62
CA GLY A 883 -30.18 61.07 16.12
C GLY A 883 -31.18 59.89 16.18
N LYS A 884 -32.37 60.03 15.60
CA LYS A 884 -33.39 58.98 15.53
C LYS A 884 -33.65 58.55 14.10
N LEU A 885 -34.01 57.28 13.93
CA LEU A 885 -34.44 56.72 12.65
C LEU A 885 -35.90 57.11 12.38
N GLU A 886 -36.12 57.88 11.34
CA GLU A 886 -37.44 58.26 10.84
C GLU A 886 -37.74 57.51 9.54
N LYS A 887 -39.03 57.34 9.24
CA LYS A 887 -39.51 56.74 7.98
C LYS A 887 -40.21 57.82 7.15
N LEU A 888 -39.80 57.97 5.89
CA LEU A 888 -40.36 58.96 4.95
C LEU A 888 -41.77 58.60 4.51
#